data_AF-A0A151JFA2-F1
#
_entry.id   AF-A0A151JFA2-F1
#
_cell.length_a   1.000
_cell.length_b   1.000
_cell.length_c   1.000
_cell.angle_alpha   90.00
_cell.angle_beta   90.00
_cell.angle_gamma   90.00
#
_symmetry.space_group_name_H-M   'P 1'
#
loop_
_entity.id
_entity.type
_entity.pdbx_description
1 polymer ?
#
loop_
_entity_poly.entity_id
_entity_poly.type
_entity_poly.pdbx_seq_one_letter_code
_entity_poly.pdbx_strand_id
1 'polypeptide(L)'
;MTAQLRDEHDFTALLHSAISSACNSIAPNWPLDRMIAVNPYWSWVDKPFNQVAHHLAKLAGSPLAMPLVYYRQLWESGAISAQDLTHALASPCFAQEWNRERALAAFNGNDEFSSPAPLLCDTLDGQRNLLKEPAWCDTVTHQIAQFCAAYFDQDQADWHPHSDIGLYQSWRETLRHDHSVALLMKAPHIPALANQMAQDAQEQIRQALTQLNIAPEQWHDYLQAVIYRVSGWGAWCAYLKWQANLSQQEDNTLVDLLAIRLSWECLVDDRARHSGSVWQRWQQQWQQHFQQYDPHKSEVRLIWQRAHELSYQRQLCQQLALPVTKASSQPSVQAAFCIDVRSEVIRRHLEAQSDQIATLGFAGFFGLPISYVPIGTQIKRPQLPGLLAPSVAVCDSSGCAEQDAKIAKQREQALERETGWSMFHRMPASTFTLVEALGLGYVGKLVKRALPLTAKRKNAAMPGLSFANTKQLRPTLLADTQQQVTLAENALKGMGLTEYLAPIVLLVGHGSETANNPQRAGLDCGACCGQTGEVNARALAQMLNQQAVREGLSQRGVVIPDSTHFVAALHNTTTEALRLFDIDSLDEPTRKQLSDLQATLDAASSSARAERAPQIGLEADVNQPSKVAKEMDRRSVDWAQTRPEWGLANNAAFIIAPRETHARHPIAWPHVFARVLQ
;
A
#
# COMPACT_ATOMS: atom_id res chain seq x y z
N MET A 1 32.04 -39.01 -7.65
CA MET A 1 31.75 -37.65 -8.17
C MET A 1 32.98 -37.15 -8.89
N THR A 2 32.97 -37.14 -10.22
CA THR A 2 34.07 -36.63 -11.06
C THR A 2 34.12 -35.10 -10.98
N ALA A 3 35.26 -34.48 -11.33
CA ALA A 3 35.42 -33.02 -11.30
C ALA A 3 34.37 -32.29 -12.15
N GLN A 4 34.02 -32.82 -13.34
CA GLN A 4 32.93 -32.29 -14.18
C GLN A 4 31.55 -32.29 -13.49
N LEU A 5 31.22 -33.34 -12.72
CA LEU A 5 29.96 -33.40 -11.98
C LEU A 5 29.93 -32.46 -10.77
N ARG A 6 31.10 -32.04 -10.26
CA ARG A 6 31.20 -31.01 -9.22
C ARG A 6 31.08 -29.62 -9.82
N ASP A 7 31.78 -29.36 -10.93
CA ASP A 7 31.74 -28.07 -11.64
C ASP A 7 30.32 -27.77 -12.15
N GLU A 8 29.60 -28.76 -12.69
CA GLU A 8 28.22 -28.59 -13.15
C GLU A 8 27.24 -28.36 -11.98
N HIS A 9 27.43 -29.05 -10.85
CA HIS A 9 26.61 -28.87 -9.66
C HIS A 9 26.82 -27.48 -9.01
N ASP A 10 28.07 -27.03 -8.95
CA ASP A 10 28.43 -25.70 -8.44
C ASP A 10 27.89 -24.59 -9.35
N PHE A 11 27.87 -24.80 -10.68
CA PHE A 11 27.32 -23.86 -11.64
C PHE A 11 25.78 -23.74 -11.54
N THR A 12 25.07 -24.86 -11.40
CA THR A 12 23.62 -24.86 -11.17
C THR A 12 23.27 -24.17 -9.85
N ALA A 13 24.01 -24.44 -8.78
CA ALA A 13 23.81 -23.79 -7.49
C ALA A 13 24.05 -22.27 -7.57
N LEU A 14 25.10 -21.84 -8.27
CA LEU A 14 25.38 -20.42 -8.50
C LEU A 14 24.26 -19.74 -9.29
N LEU A 15 23.74 -20.39 -10.34
CA LEU A 15 22.62 -19.88 -11.15
C LEU A 15 21.35 -19.71 -10.31
N HIS A 16 20.98 -20.74 -9.54
CA HIS A 16 19.81 -20.67 -8.65
C HIS A 16 19.96 -19.55 -7.61
N SER A 17 21.17 -19.37 -7.06
CA SER A 17 21.47 -18.27 -6.14
C SER A 17 21.30 -16.90 -6.81
N ALA A 18 21.79 -16.73 -8.05
CA ALA A 18 21.65 -15.47 -8.79
C ALA A 18 20.18 -15.15 -9.12
N ILE A 19 19.42 -16.14 -9.60
CA ILE A 19 17.97 -16.01 -9.86
C ILE A 19 17.23 -15.64 -8.58
N SER A 20 17.48 -16.37 -7.49
CA SER A 20 16.82 -16.12 -6.20
C SER A 20 17.14 -14.72 -5.66
N SER A 21 18.41 -14.29 -5.75
CA SER A 21 18.83 -12.95 -5.35
C SER A 21 18.18 -11.84 -6.19
N ALA A 22 18.00 -12.06 -7.50
CA ALA A 22 17.32 -11.11 -8.36
C ALA A 22 15.83 -11.01 -8.02
N CYS A 23 15.13 -12.14 -7.94
CA CYS A 23 13.70 -12.18 -7.63
C CYS A 23 13.41 -11.66 -6.21
N ASN A 24 14.19 -12.03 -5.21
CA ASN A 24 13.97 -11.58 -3.82
C ASN A 24 14.32 -10.10 -3.61
N SER A 25 14.98 -9.44 -4.57
CA SER A 25 15.26 -8.00 -4.50
C SER A 25 14.05 -7.10 -4.80
N ILE A 26 12.94 -7.69 -5.28
CA ILE A 26 11.71 -6.99 -5.61
C ILE A 26 10.72 -7.06 -4.45
N ALA A 27 10.27 -5.91 -3.96
CA ALA A 27 9.23 -5.85 -2.94
C ALA A 27 7.83 -6.13 -3.55
N PRO A 28 6.94 -6.83 -2.83
CA PRO A 28 5.57 -7.06 -3.28
C PRO A 28 4.75 -5.76 -3.31
N ASN A 29 3.75 -5.68 -4.20
CA ASN A 29 2.75 -4.61 -4.20
C ASN A 29 1.34 -5.19 -4.30
N TRP A 30 0.43 -4.72 -3.45
CA TRP A 30 -0.92 -5.26 -3.33
C TRP A 30 -1.86 -4.70 -4.42
N PRO A 31 -2.89 -5.46 -4.83
CA PRO A 31 -3.85 -5.04 -5.85
C PRO A 31 -4.68 -3.83 -5.40
N LEU A 32 -5.32 -3.16 -6.36
CA LEU A 32 -6.05 -1.90 -6.14
C LEU A 32 -7.18 -2.00 -5.10
N ASP A 33 -7.85 -3.14 -4.98
CA ASP A 33 -8.93 -3.38 -4.02
C ASP A 33 -8.42 -3.62 -2.58
N ARG A 34 -7.11 -3.87 -2.42
CA ARG A 34 -6.40 -4.18 -1.16
C ARG A 34 -5.11 -3.38 -1.01
N MET A 35 -5.01 -2.25 -1.69
CA MET A 35 -3.78 -1.47 -1.76
C MET A 35 -3.33 -1.04 -0.36
N ILE A 36 -2.08 -1.33 -0.04
CA ILE A 36 -1.41 -0.89 1.19
C ILE A 36 -0.10 -0.19 0.82
N ALA A 37 0.36 0.72 1.68
CA ALA A 37 1.67 1.32 1.52
C ALA A 37 2.76 0.28 1.82
N VAL A 38 3.67 0.06 0.86
CA VAL A 38 4.81 -0.85 1.00
C VAL A 38 6.07 -0.07 0.75
N ASN A 39 7.10 -0.31 1.56
CA ASN A 39 8.44 0.17 1.24
C ASN A 39 8.92 -0.52 -0.07
N PRO A 40 9.14 0.19 -1.18
CA PRO A 40 9.59 -0.43 -2.43
C PRO A 40 10.96 -1.11 -2.31
N TYR A 41 11.69 -0.81 -1.23
CA TYR A 41 12.98 -1.41 -0.89
C TYR A 41 12.89 -2.34 0.32
N TRP A 42 11.72 -2.91 0.61
CA TRP A 42 11.49 -3.80 1.75
C TRP A 42 12.49 -4.97 1.80
N SER A 43 12.91 -5.49 0.65
CA SER A 43 13.92 -6.55 0.55
C SER A 43 15.33 -6.16 0.98
N TRP A 44 15.56 -4.89 1.31
CA TRP A 44 16.87 -4.33 1.66
C TRP A 44 16.95 -3.81 3.11
N VAL A 45 15.90 -4.00 3.93
CA VAL A 45 15.81 -3.43 5.28
C VAL A 45 16.91 -3.90 6.24
N ASP A 46 17.52 -5.07 5.96
CA ASP A 46 18.61 -5.64 6.76
C ASP A 46 20.00 -5.08 6.39
N LYS A 47 20.08 -4.18 5.39
CA LYS A 47 21.34 -3.61 4.91
C LYS A 47 21.49 -2.12 5.29
N PRO A 48 22.73 -1.62 5.47
CA PRO A 48 22.96 -0.20 5.70
C PRO A 48 22.43 0.68 4.55
N PHE A 49 21.72 1.77 4.90
CA PHE A 49 21.07 2.65 3.93
C PHE A 49 22.00 3.17 2.83
N ASN A 50 23.23 3.57 3.17
CA ASN A 50 24.23 4.05 2.21
C ASN A 50 24.64 2.96 1.21
N GLN A 51 24.86 1.72 1.67
CA GLN A 51 25.20 0.60 0.78
C GLN A 51 24.08 0.31 -0.21
N VAL A 52 22.83 0.31 0.25
CA VAL A 52 21.65 0.12 -0.62
C VAL A 52 21.52 1.28 -1.60
N ALA A 53 21.72 2.52 -1.15
CA ALA A 53 21.67 3.70 -2.02
C ALA A 53 22.71 3.64 -3.15
N HIS A 54 23.95 3.25 -2.84
CA HIS A 54 24.98 3.04 -3.87
C HIS A 54 24.61 1.90 -4.82
N HIS A 55 24.14 0.76 -4.29
CA HIS A 55 23.74 -0.40 -5.09
C HIS A 55 22.62 -0.06 -6.09
N LEU A 56 21.54 0.56 -5.62
CA LEU A 56 20.39 0.92 -6.45
C LEU A 56 20.70 2.04 -7.45
N ALA A 57 21.50 3.04 -7.06
CA ALA A 57 21.96 4.08 -7.97
C ALA A 57 22.82 3.46 -9.09
N LYS A 58 23.73 2.55 -8.73
CA LYS A 58 24.64 1.88 -9.67
C LYS A 58 23.89 0.93 -10.62
N LEU A 59 22.91 0.15 -10.16
CA LEU A 59 22.22 -0.83 -11.02
C LEU A 59 20.98 -0.28 -11.73
N ALA A 60 20.12 0.41 -11.00
CA ALA A 60 18.80 0.82 -11.48
C ALA A 60 18.72 2.33 -11.80
N GLY A 61 19.79 3.09 -11.53
CA GLY A 61 19.74 4.55 -11.62
C GLY A 61 18.76 5.16 -10.62
N SER A 62 18.42 4.43 -9.55
CA SER A 62 17.39 4.81 -8.60
C SER A 62 18.02 5.46 -7.35
N PRO A 63 17.87 6.77 -7.15
CA PRO A 63 18.41 7.44 -5.97
C PRO A 63 17.52 7.23 -4.74
N LEU A 64 18.14 7.08 -3.57
CA LEU A 64 17.45 7.08 -2.27
C LEU A 64 17.45 8.44 -1.57
N ALA A 65 17.90 9.49 -2.26
CA ALA A 65 17.94 10.86 -1.76
C ALA A 65 17.39 11.81 -2.82
N MET A 66 16.91 12.97 -2.36
CA MET A 66 16.39 14.02 -3.25
C MET A 66 17.54 14.69 -4.03
N PRO A 67 17.23 15.43 -5.11
CA PRO A 67 18.20 16.30 -5.78
C PRO A 67 18.84 17.30 -4.79
N LEU A 68 20.09 17.70 -5.02
CA LEU A 68 20.79 18.69 -4.19
C LEU A 68 20.06 20.04 -4.12
N VAL A 69 19.32 20.43 -5.17
CA VAL A 69 18.51 21.67 -5.14
C VAL A 69 17.47 21.67 -4.02
N TYR A 70 16.91 20.51 -3.67
CA TYR A 70 15.96 20.37 -2.57
C TYR A 70 16.65 20.68 -1.23
N TYR A 71 17.81 20.08 -0.97
CA TYR A 71 18.56 20.31 0.27
C TYR A 71 19.15 21.72 0.34
N ARG A 72 19.51 22.30 -0.80
CA ARG A 72 19.96 23.70 -0.88
C ARG A 72 18.88 24.66 -0.38
N GLN A 73 17.62 24.46 -0.79
CA GLN A 73 16.50 25.30 -0.30
C GLN A 73 16.30 25.15 1.21
N LEU A 74 16.43 23.93 1.75
CA LEU A 74 16.34 23.69 3.20
C LEU A 74 17.51 24.31 3.97
N TRP A 75 18.71 24.34 3.39
CA TRP A 75 19.87 25.01 3.95
C TRP A 75 19.71 26.55 3.92
N GLU A 76 19.33 27.11 2.78
CA GLU A 76 19.16 28.56 2.58
C GLU A 76 18.01 29.13 3.43
N SER A 77 16.95 28.35 3.65
CA SER A 77 15.86 28.72 4.58
C SER A 77 16.20 28.54 6.06
N GLY A 78 17.35 27.93 6.37
CA GLY A 78 17.78 27.63 7.74
C GLY A 78 17.09 26.41 8.38
N ALA A 79 16.27 25.67 7.63
CA ALA A 79 15.64 24.43 8.09
C ALA A 79 16.68 23.33 8.40
N ILE A 80 17.75 23.26 7.60
CA ILE A 80 18.97 22.52 7.94
C ILE A 80 19.98 23.52 8.49
N SER A 81 20.40 23.33 9.74
CA SER A 81 21.38 24.21 10.36
C SER A 81 22.82 23.73 10.12
N ALA A 82 23.74 24.66 10.34
CA ALA A 82 25.17 24.41 10.46
C ALA A 82 25.50 23.20 11.35
N GLN A 83 24.87 23.12 12.52
CA GLN A 83 25.09 22.03 13.47
C GLN A 83 24.62 20.68 12.92
N ASP A 84 23.47 20.66 12.25
CA ASP A 84 22.89 19.44 11.68
C ASP A 84 23.83 18.85 10.60
N LEU A 85 24.42 19.71 9.74
CA LEU A 85 25.43 19.28 8.77
C LEU A 85 26.72 18.76 9.42
N THR A 86 27.21 19.44 10.47
CA THR A 86 28.41 18.97 11.19
C THR A 86 28.18 17.59 11.81
N HIS A 87 27.01 17.35 12.39
CA HIS A 87 26.65 16.04 12.94
C HIS A 87 26.47 14.98 11.84
N ALA A 88 25.91 15.34 10.69
CA ALA A 88 25.80 14.42 9.55
C ALA A 88 27.19 13.96 9.09
N LEU A 89 28.12 14.90 8.91
CA LEU A 89 29.51 14.63 8.50
C LEU A 89 30.29 13.79 9.52
N ALA A 90 29.95 13.86 10.80
CA ALA A 90 30.55 13.03 11.84
C ALA A 90 30.06 11.56 11.82
N SER A 91 29.07 11.22 10.98
CA SER A 91 28.56 9.85 10.89
C SER A 91 29.62 8.92 10.29
N PRO A 92 29.87 7.73 10.87
CA PRO A 92 30.93 6.82 10.44
C PRO A 92 30.66 6.16 9.07
N CYS A 93 29.47 6.38 8.50
CA CYS A 93 29.05 5.82 7.22
C CYS A 93 29.52 6.64 6.00
N PHE A 94 30.17 7.80 6.21
CA PHE A 94 30.66 8.66 5.14
C PHE A 94 32.19 8.74 5.12
N ALA A 95 32.76 8.99 3.94
CA ALA A 95 34.20 9.14 3.80
C ALA A 95 34.74 10.34 4.61
N GLN A 96 35.87 10.15 5.29
CA GLN A 96 36.49 11.15 6.18
C GLN A 96 36.93 12.44 5.47
N GLU A 97 37.02 12.40 4.14
CA GLU A 97 37.39 13.55 3.32
C GLU A 97 36.25 14.58 3.16
N TRP A 98 35.02 14.21 3.48
CA TRP A 98 33.91 15.15 3.48
C TRP A 98 34.03 16.13 4.63
N ASN A 99 33.95 17.41 4.31
CA ASN A 99 33.86 18.50 5.28
C ASN A 99 32.79 19.50 4.84
N ARG A 100 32.49 20.47 5.70
CA ARG A 100 31.45 21.48 5.41
C ARG A 100 31.72 22.21 4.09
N GLU A 101 32.96 22.61 3.82
CA GLU A 101 33.30 23.37 2.62
C GLU A 101 33.02 22.57 1.36
N ARG A 102 33.43 21.30 1.30
CA ARG A 102 33.14 20.39 0.18
C ARG A 102 31.64 20.12 0.02
N ALA A 103 30.93 19.87 1.12
CA ALA A 103 29.49 19.63 1.08
C ALA A 103 28.71 20.84 0.55
N LEU A 104 29.13 22.07 0.90
CA LEU A 104 28.55 23.31 0.39
C LEU A 104 28.96 23.58 -1.07
N ALA A 105 30.22 23.34 -1.42
CA ALA A 105 30.71 23.52 -2.79
C ALA A 105 29.97 22.62 -3.79
N ALA A 106 29.52 21.44 -3.35
CA ALA A 106 28.76 20.51 -4.18
C ALA A 106 27.42 21.08 -4.69
N PHE A 107 26.82 22.08 -4.02
CA PHE A 107 25.63 22.76 -4.54
C PHE A 107 25.86 23.51 -5.86
N ASN A 108 27.12 23.80 -6.20
CA ASN A 108 27.50 24.41 -7.48
C ASN A 108 27.96 23.37 -8.52
N GLY A 109 27.98 22.08 -8.15
CA GLY A 109 28.38 20.98 -9.02
C GLY A 109 27.24 20.46 -9.90
N ASN A 110 27.54 19.41 -10.66
CA ASN A 110 26.53 18.69 -11.45
C ASN A 110 25.68 17.78 -10.55
N ASP A 111 24.36 18.02 -10.53
CA ASP A 111 23.37 17.26 -9.75
C ASP A 111 22.64 16.19 -10.59
N GLU A 112 23.31 15.62 -11.60
CA GLU A 112 22.77 14.49 -12.36
C GLU A 112 22.75 13.19 -11.53
N PHE A 113 21.68 12.41 -11.73
CA PHE A 113 21.56 11.06 -11.19
C PHE A 113 22.29 10.04 -12.07
N SER A 114 22.70 8.93 -11.46
CA SER A 114 23.26 7.79 -12.21
C SER A 114 22.21 7.23 -13.17
N SER A 115 22.65 6.91 -14.39
CA SER A 115 21.84 6.10 -15.30
C SER A 115 21.81 4.64 -14.82
N PRO A 116 20.79 3.85 -15.18
CA PRO A 116 20.80 2.41 -14.90
C PRO A 116 21.92 1.70 -15.67
N ALA A 117 22.33 0.53 -15.18
CA ALA A 117 23.31 -0.31 -15.88
C ALA A 117 22.76 -0.69 -17.27
N PRO A 118 23.57 -0.55 -18.34
CA PRO A 118 23.08 -0.69 -19.72
C PRO A 118 22.82 -2.16 -20.08
N LEU A 119 21.67 -2.42 -20.69
CA LEU A 119 21.33 -3.69 -21.32
C LEU A 119 21.60 -3.64 -22.83
N LEU A 120 21.53 -4.78 -23.52
CA LEU A 120 21.81 -4.84 -24.96
C LEU A 120 20.81 -3.99 -25.75
N CYS A 121 19.54 -3.99 -25.33
CA CYS A 121 18.51 -3.15 -25.92
C CYS A 121 18.81 -1.65 -25.80
N ASP A 122 19.44 -1.20 -24.70
CA ASP A 122 19.83 0.20 -24.51
C ASP A 122 20.89 0.60 -25.56
N THR A 123 21.86 -0.29 -25.82
CA THR A 123 22.91 -0.07 -26.85
C THR A 123 22.35 -0.10 -28.27
N LEU A 124 21.30 -0.89 -28.53
CA LEU A 124 20.59 -0.88 -29.81
C LEU A 124 19.87 0.45 -30.03
N ASP A 125 19.16 0.94 -29.03
CA ASP A 125 18.42 2.20 -29.11
C ASP A 125 19.35 3.40 -29.30
N GLY A 126 20.55 3.37 -28.72
CA GLY A 126 21.59 4.38 -28.95
C GLY A 126 22.07 4.51 -30.41
N GLN A 127 21.71 3.57 -31.29
CA GLN A 127 22.04 3.62 -32.73
C GLN A 127 20.83 3.99 -33.60
N ARG A 128 19.64 4.07 -33.02
CA ARG A 128 18.38 4.31 -33.73
C ARG A 128 18.04 5.79 -33.74
N ASN A 129 17.28 6.21 -34.74
CA ASN A 129 16.70 7.54 -34.72
C ASN A 129 15.35 7.49 -34.00
N LEU A 130 15.38 7.67 -32.67
CA LEU A 130 14.18 7.55 -31.82
C LEU A 130 13.09 8.61 -32.12
N LEU A 131 13.37 9.62 -32.96
CA LEU A 131 12.33 10.54 -33.47
C LEU A 131 11.50 9.94 -34.62
N LYS A 132 12.00 8.89 -35.26
CA LYS A 132 11.39 8.25 -36.44
C LYS A 132 11.12 6.76 -36.25
N GLU A 133 11.80 6.15 -35.30
CA GLU A 133 11.76 4.71 -35.06
C GLU A 133 11.40 4.44 -33.60
N PRO A 134 10.55 3.45 -33.32
CA PRO A 134 10.28 3.03 -31.95
C PRO A 134 11.55 2.50 -31.28
N ALA A 135 11.66 2.75 -29.98
CA ALA A 135 12.69 2.22 -29.08
C ALA A 135 12.40 0.75 -28.75
N TRP A 136 13.44 -0.09 -28.75
CA TRP A 136 13.37 -1.47 -28.28
C TRP A 136 13.05 -1.53 -26.79
N CYS A 137 13.63 -0.67 -25.96
CA CYS A 137 13.37 -0.67 -24.52
C CYS A 137 11.88 -0.47 -24.20
N ASP A 138 11.23 0.49 -24.87
CA ASP A 138 9.80 0.75 -24.72
C ASP A 138 8.96 -0.38 -25.30
N THR A 139 9.32 -0.89 -26.48
CA THR A 139 8.57 -1.96 -27.16
C THR A 139 8.58 -3.26 -26.35
N VAL A 140 9.74 -3.64 -25.81
CA VAL A 140 9.90 -4.81 -24.93
C VAL A 140 9.05 -4.64 -23.67
N THR A 141 9.17 -3.49 -23.01
CA THR A 141 8.40 -3.19 -21.79
C THR A 141 6.89 -3.22 -22.06
N HIS A 142 6.46 -2.64 -23.18
CA HIS A 142 5.06 -2.60 -23.57
C HIS A 142 4.51 -4.00 -23.90
N GLN A 143 5.24 -4.81 -24.66
CA GLN A 143 4.82 -6.16 -25.01
C GLN A 143 4.67 -7.04 -23.76
N ILE A 144 5.65 -7.00 -22.85
CA ILE A 144 5.56 -7.71 -21.56
C ILE A 144 4.36 -7.20 -20.77
N ALA A 145 4.17 -5.88 -20.70
CA ALA A 145 3.08 -5.30 -19.92
C ALA A 145 1.69 -5.66 -20.46
N GLN A 146 1.50 -5.65 -21.79
CA GLN A 146 0.25 -6.07 -22.43
C GLN A 146 -0.02 -7.55 -22.18
N PHE A 147 0.99 -8.40 -22.33
CA PHE A 147 0.85 -9.82 -22.06
C PHE A 147 0.49 -10.07 -20.59
N CYS A 148 1.23 -9.49 -19.64
CA CYS A 148 0.94 -9.62 -18.21
C CYS A 148 -0.46 -9.10 -17.86
N ALA A 149 -0.89 -7.97 -18.44
CA ALA A 149 -2.25 -7.45 -18.23
C ALA A 149 -3.32 -8.45 -18.67
N ALA A 150 -3.14 -9.10 -19.82
CA ALA A 150 -4.06 -10.12 -20.30
C ALA A 150 -3.98 -11.43 -19.50
N TYR A 151 -2.78 -11.84 -19.08
CA TYR A 151 -2.55 -13.08 -18.32
C TYR A 151 -3.10 -13.01 -16.88
N PHE A 152 -2.93 -11.86 -16.21
CA PHE A 152 -3.34 -11.69 -14.82
C PHE A 152 -4.76 -11.16 -14.65
N ASP A 153 -5.46 -10.83 -15.73
CA ASP A 153 -6.87 -10.44 -15.66
C ASP A 153 -7.73 -11.66 -15.26
N GLN A 154 -8.50 -11.51 -14.19
CA GLN A 154 -9.40 -12.55 -13.69
C GLN A 154 -10.87 -12.29 -14.04
N ASP A 155 -11.22 -11.06 -14.41
CA ASP A 155 -12.60 -10.60 -14.32
C ASP A 155 -13.10 -9.80 -15.53
N GLN A 156 -12.24 -9.10 -16.28
CA GLN A 156 -12.68 -8.15 -17.30
C GLN A 156 -12.74 -8.75 -18.70
N ALA A 157 -11.67 -9.40 -19.15
CA ALA A 157 -11.56 -9.97 -20.48
C ALA A 157 -12.15 -11.38 -20.55
N ASP A 158 -13.01 -11.62 -21.55
CA ASP A 158 -13.54 -12.95 -21.85
C ASP A 158 -12.48 -13.83 -22.56
N TRP A 159 -11.46 -13.20 -23.16
CA TRP A 159 -10.32 -13.88 -23.79
C TRP A 159 -9.06 -13.62 -22.98
N HIS A 160 -8.38 -14.70 -22.59
CA HIS A 160 -7.15 -14.67 -21.81
C HIS A 160 -6.11 -15.63 -22.41
N PRO A 161 -4.81 -15.37 -22.19
CA PRO A 161 -3.76 -16.36 -22.45
C PRO A 161 -3.97 -17.66 -21.65
N HIS A 162 -3.29 -18.73 -22.05
CA HIS A 162 -3.35 -20.04 -21.40
C HIS A 162 -2.62 -20.01 -20.05
N SER A 163 -3.37 -19.93 -18.94
CA SER A 163 -2.79 -19.83 -17.59
C SER A 163 -2.34 -21.16 -16.99
N ASP A 164 -2.77 -22.29 -17.57
CA ASP A 164 -2.53 -23.65 -17.11
C ASP A 164 -1.07 -24.14 -17.26
N ILE A 165 -0.28 -23.46 -18.09
CA ILE A 165 1.11 -23.85 -18.43
C ILE A 165 2.18 -22.91 -17.84
N GLY A 166 1.79 -21.97 -16.96
CA GLY A 166 2.70 -20.99 -16.37
C GLY A 166 2.94 -19.74 -17.24
N LEU A 167 3.46 -18.68 -16.63
CA LEU A 167 3.55 -17.35 -17.24
C LEU A 167 4.55 -17.34 -18.40
N TYR A 168 5.75 -17.90 -18.19
CA TYR A 168 6.81 -17.92 -19.20
C TYR A 168 6.40 -18.73 -20.43
N GLN A 169 5.86 -19.94 -20.22
CA GLN A 169 5.48 -20.81 -21.32
C GLN A 169 4.30 -20.22 -22.10
N SER A 170 3.30 -19.65 -21.42
CA SER A 170 2.20 -18.96 -22.09
C SER A 170 2.69 -17.77 -22.91
N TRP A 171 3.62 -16.97 -22.39
CA TRP A 171 4.19 -15.84 -23.13
C TRP A 171 4.96 -16.32 -24.37
N ARG A 172 5.78 -17.37 -24.22
CA ARG A 172 6.53 -17.98 -25.33
C ARG A 172 5.58 -18.46 -26.43
N GLU A 173 4.50 -19.14 -26.08
CA GLU A 173 3.47 -19.58 -27.05
C GLU A 173 2.79 -18.40 -27.75
N THR A 174 2.43 -17.34 -27.02
CA THR A 174 1.88 -16.11 -27.63
C THR A 174 2.88 -15.48 -28.60
N LEU A 175 4.16 -15.35 -28.22
CA LEU A 175 5.18 -14.69 -29.04
C LEU A 175 5.50 -15.45 -30.33
N ARG A 176 5.33 -16.78 -30.36
CA ARG A 176 5.46 -17.60 -31.58
C ARG A 176 4.45 -17.25 -32.67
N HIS A 177 3.34 -16.61 -32.30
CA HIS A 177 2.26 -16.23 -33.20
C HIS A 177 2.01 -14.71 -33.25
N ASP A 178 2.71 -13.94 -32.42
CA ASP A 178 2.59 -12.49 -32.36
C ASP A 178 3.37 -11.82 -33.49
N HIS A 179 2.64 -11.20 -34.41
CA HIS A 179 3.21 -10.43 -35.52
C HIS A 179 3.33 -8.93 -35.23
N SER A 180 2.86 -8.45 -34.07
CA SER A 180 2.83 -7.02 -33.73
C SER A 180 4.24 -6.42 -33.64
N VAL A 181 5.11 -6.99 -32.78
CA VAL A 181 6.51 -6.56 -32.64
C VAL A 181 7.29 -6.80 -33.93
N ALA A 182 7.07 -7.95 -34.57
CA ALA A 182 7.75 -8.30 -35.83
C ALA A 182 7.49 -7.25 -36.92
N LEU A 183 6.27 -6.75 -37.03
CA LEU A 183 5.89 -5.71 -37.97
C LEU A 183 6.41 -4.33 -37.53
N LEU A 184 6.14 -3.94 -36.28
CA LEU A 184 6.47 -2.61 -35.75
C LEU A 184 7.99 -2.35 -35.75
N MET A 185 8.77 -3.35 -35.33
CA MET A 185 10.22 -3.25 -35.20
C MET A 185 10.97 -3.72 -36.45
N LYS A 186 10.26 -4.13 -37.51
CA LYS A 186 10.83 -4.73 -38.73
C LYS A 186 11.73 -5.94 -38.41
N ALA A 187 11.29 -6.77 -37.47
CA ALA A 187 12.01 -7.92 -36.95
C ALA A 187 11.24 -9.23 -37.21
N PRO A 188 11.11 -9.67 -38.47
CA PRO A 188 10.30 -10.84 -38.84
C PRO A 188 10.83 -12.18 -38.27
N HIS A 189 12.07 -12.19 -37.77
CA HIS A 189 12.72 -13.36 -37.20
C HIS A 189 12.30 -13.66 -35.75
N ILE A 190 11.66 -12.72 -35.04
CA ILE A 190 11.31 -12.87 -33.61
C ILE A 190 10.47 -14.13 -33.35
N PRO A 191 9.38 -14.43 -34.10
CA PRO A 191 8.61 -15.65 -33.87
C PRO A 191 9.42 -16.93 -34.10
N ALA A 192 10.34 -16.93 -35.07
CA ALA A 192 11.20 -18.07 -35.34
C ALA A 192 12.23 -18.30 -34.21
N LEU A 193 12.78 -17.23 -33.64
CA LEU A 193 13.66 -17.32 -32.46
C LEU A 193 12.88 -17.77 -31.22
N ALA A 194 11.64 -17.32 -31.03
CA ALA A 194 10.78 -17.77 -29.93
C ALA A 194 10.55 -19.29 -29.95
N ASN A 195 10.49 -19.91 -31.14
CA ASN A 195 10.40 -21.37 -31.28
C ASN A 195 11.66 -22.11 -30.79
N GLN A 196 12.83 -21.45 -30.80
CA GLN A 196 14.11 -22.06 -30.41
C GLN A 196 14.39 -21.95 -28.91
N MET A 197 13.64 -21.10 -28.20
CA MET A 197 13.77 -20.92 -26.76
C MET A 197 13.38 -22.19 -26.00
N ALA A 198 14.01 -22.42 -24.86
CA ALA A 198 13.69 -23.52 -23.96
C ALA A 198 12.24 -23.47 -23.50
N GLN A 199 11.67 -24.61 -23.11
CA GLN A 199 10.32 -24.66 -22.56
C GLN A 199 10.30 -24.25 -21.09
N ASP A 200 11.34 -24.62 -20.34
CA ASP A 200 11.50 -24.27 -18.93
C ASP A 200 12.15 -22.89 -18.76
N ALA A 201 11.65 -22.11 -17.80
CA ALA A 201 12.08 -20.73 -17.57
C ALA A 201 13.53 -20.64 -17.05
N GLN A 202 13.94 -21.53 -16.13
CA GLN A 202 15.30 -21.51 -15.56
C GLN A 202 16.34 -21.95 -16.59
N GLU A 203 16.00 -22.97 -17.38
CA GLU A 203 16.80 -23.42 -18.51
C GLU A 203 16.94 -22.32 -19.56
N GLN A 204 15.87 -21.56 -19.85
CA GLN A 204 15.96 -20.41 -20.73
C GLN A 204 16.89 -19.32 -20.16
N ILE A 205 16.85 -19.05 -18.85
CA ILE A 205 17.76 -18.10 -18.20
C ILE A 205 19.21 -18.55 -18.40
N ARG A 206 19.51 -19.84 -18.18
CA ARG A 206 20.84 -20.43 -18.40
C ARG A 206 21.32 -20.26 -19.84
N GLN A 207 20.45 -20.56 -20.81
CA GLN A 207 20.76 -20.41 -22.23
C GLN A 207 21.00 -18.95 -22.61
N ALA A 208 20.21 -18.03 -22.07
CA ALA A 208 20.34 -16.60 -22.31
C ALA A 208 21.68 -16.04 -21.79
N LEU A 209 22.05 -16.36 -20.54
CA LEU A 209 23.33 -15.97 -19.96
C LEU A 209 24.52 -16.49 -20.77
N THR A 210 24.41 -17.73 -21.27
CA THR A 210 25.43 -18.35 -22.13
C THR A 210 25.53 -17.65 -23.48
N GLN A 211 24.39 -17.42 -24.15
CA GLN A 211 24.32 -16.73 -25.44
C GLN A 211 24.91 -15.32 -25.40
N LEU A 212 24.57 -14.57 -24.34
CA LEU A 212 25.03 -13.20 -24.14
C LEU A 212 26.45 -13.15 -23.58
N ASN A 213 27.03 -14.31 -23.24
CA ASN A 213 28.38 -14.48 -22.70
C ASN A 213 28.60 -13.61 -21.45
N ILE A 214 27.67 -13.72 -20.49
CA ILE A 214 27.78 -13.09 -19.17
C ILE A 214 28.59 -14.00 -18.24
N ALA A 215 29.65 -13.44 -17.67
CA ALA A 215 30.51 -14.17 -16.75
C ALA A 215 29.76 -14.55 -15.46
N PRO A 216 30.01 -15.74 -14.86
CA PRO A 216 29.29 -16.20 -13.67
C PRO A 216 29.32 -15.24 -12.49
N GLU A 217 30.41 -14.49 -12.33
CA GLU A 217 30.59 -13.49 -11.27
C GLU A 217 29.66 -12.28 -11.42
N GLN A 218 29.09 -12.07 -12.61
CA GLN A 218 28.22 -10.94 -12.94
C GLN A 218 26.74 -11.31 -12.94
N TRP A 219 26.38 -12.59 -12.78
CA TRP A 219 25.00 -13.04 -12.91
C TRP A 219 24.05 -12.36 -11.93
N HIS A 220 24.47 -12.16 -10.66
CA HIS A 220 23.65 -11.49 -9.66
C HIS A 220 23.28 -10.07 -10.08
N ASP A 221 24.28 -9.25 -10.41
CA ASP A 221 24.09 -7.86 -10.82
C ASP A 221 23.34 -7.75 -12.15
N TYR A 222 23.63 -8.65 -13.10
CA TYR A 222 22.98 -8.65 -14.41
C TYR A 222 21.50 -9.02 -14.33
N LEU A 223 21.15 -10.12 -13.66
CA LEU A 223 19.76 -10.53 -13.50
C LEU A 223 18.95 -9.50 -12.69
N GLN A 224 19.58 -8.85 -11.69
CA GLN A 224 18.97 -7.72 -10.98
C GLN A 224 18.69 -6.53 -11.90
N ALA A 225 19.66 -6.11 -12.72
CA ALA A 225 19.47 -5.02 -13.67
C ALA A 225 18.34 -5.33 -14.68
N VAL A 226 18.24 -6.58 -15.12
CA VAL A 226 17.18 -7.06 -16.02
C VAL A 226 15.80 -6.98 -15.37
N ILE A 227 15.60 -7.55 -14.18
CA ILE A 227 14.27 -7.55 -13.54
C ILE A 227 13.82 -6.14 -13.14
N TYR A 228 14.75 -5.25 -12.79
CA TYR A 228 14.42 -3.87 -12.43
C TYR A 228 13.77 -3.08 -13.58
N ARG A 229 13.98 -3.48 -14.84
CA ARG A 229 13.31 -2.87 -16.00
C ARG A 229 11.79 -3.10 -16.02
N VAL A 230 11.29 -4.09 -15.30
CA VAL A 230 9.86 -4.43 -15.21
C VAL A 230 9.37 -4.50 -13.77
N SER A 231 9.95 -3.66 -12.88
CA SER A 231 9.70 -3.68 -11.43
C SER A 231 8.21 -3.62 -11.04
N GLY A 232 7.35 -2.94 -11.82
CA GLY A 232 5.91 -2.89 -11.55
C GLY A 232 5.24 -4.27 -11.61
N TRP A 233 5.44 -5.01 -12.71
CA TRP A 233 4.96 -6.40 -12.84
C TRP A 233 5.74 -7.36 -11.95
N GLY A 234 7.03 -7.08 -11.70
CA GLY A 234 7.82 -7.79 -10.70
C GLY A 234 7.18 -7.73 -9.32
N ALA A 235 6.72 -6.55 -8.89
CA ALA A 235 6.07 -6.35 -7.60
C ALA A 235 4.72 -7.09 -7.49
N TRP A 236 3.98 -7.19 -8.60
CA TRP A 236 2.78 -8.03 -8.66
C TRP A 236 3.11 -9.53 -8.51
N CYS A 237 4.11 -10.03 -9.23
CA CYS A 237 4.53 -11.43 -9.10
C CYS A 237 5.10 -11.74 -7.71
N ALA A 238 5.83 -10.79 -7.11
CA ALA A 238 6.29 -10.87 -5.71
C ALA A 238 5.10 -10.92 -4.73
N TYR A 239 4.00 -10.21 -5.01
CA TYR A 239 2.76 -10.32 -4.23
C TYR A 239 2.13 -11.71 -4.35
N LEU A 240 2.08 -12.31 -5.54
CA LEU A 240 1.58 -13.68 -5.73
C LEU A 240 2.41 -14.69 -4.92
N LYS A 241 3.74 -14.59 -5.00
CA LYS A 241 4.67 -15.37 -4.16
C LYS A 241 4.42 -15.16 -2.67
N TRP A 242 4.15 -13.94 -2.24
CA TRP A 242 3.81 -13.67 -0.85
C TRP A 242 2.51 -14.37 -0.42
N GLN A 243 1.46 -14.31 -1.23
CA GLN A 243 0.18 -14.98 -0.94
C GLN A 243 0.31 -16.52 -0.92
N ALA A 244 1.10 -17.07 -1.84
CA ALA A 244 1.40 -18.50 -1.87
C ALA A 244 2.13 -18.92 -0.59
N ASN A 245 3.17 -18.18 -0.17
CA ASN A 245 3.89 -18.45 1.07
C ASN A 245 2.99 -18.41 2.32
N LEU A 246 2.07 -17.45 2.41
CA LEU A 246 1.07 -17.39 3.49
C LEU A 246 0.18 -18.63 3.54
N SER A 247 -0.02 -19.27 2.39
CA SER A 247 -0.80 -20.50 2.23
C SER A 247 0.07 -21.77 2.20
N GLN A 248 1.37 -21.65 2.50
CA GLN A 248 2.36 -22.74 2.41
C GLN A 248 2.44 -23.40 1.01
N GLN A 249 2.24 -22.59 -0.03
CA GLN A 249 2.34 -22.96 -1.44
C GLN A 249 3.56 -22.29 -2.07
N GLU A 250 4.01 -22.84 -3.19
CA GLU A 250 5.09 -22.26 -4.01
C GLU A 250 4.51 -21.47 -5.19
N ASP A 251 5.22 -20.42 -5.60
CA ASP A 251 4.91 -19.62 -6.79
C ASP A 251 6.22 -19.25 -7.50
N ASN A 252 6.28 -19.57 -8.79
CA ASN A 252 7.44 -19.34 -9.66
C ASN A 252 7.22 -18.18 -10.65
N THR A 253 6.11 -17.46 -10.54
CA THR A 253 5.67 -16.45 -11.52
C THR A 253 6.69 -15.32 -11.68
N LEU A 254 7.41 -14.96 -10.61
CA LEU A 254 8.47 -13.95 -10.68
C LEU A 254 9.74 -14.45 -11.40
N VAL A 255 10.04 -15.75 -11.32
CA VAL A 255 11.14 -16.37 -12.08
C VAL A 255 10.77 -16.41 -13.56
N ASP A 256 9.52 -16.74 -13.86
CA ASP A 256 8.99 -16.70 -15.23
C ASP A 256 9.10 -15.29 -15.82
N LEU A 257 8.72 -14.25 -15.09
CA LEU A 257 8.83 -12.86 -15.55
C LEU A 257 10.30 -12.46 -15.79
N LEU A 258 11.23 -12.90 -14.94
CA LEU A 258 12.67 -12.71 -15.17
C LEU A 258 13.12 -13.39 -16.47
N ALA A 259 12.70 -14.64 -16.70
CA ALA A 259 13.01 -15.37 -17.93
C ALA A 259 12.45 -14.67 -19.17
N ILE A 260 11.21 -14.15 -19.11
CA ILE A 260 10.58 -13.36 -20.16
C ILE A 260 11.43 -12.12 -20.47
N ARG A 261 11.73 -11.28 -19.46
CA ARG A 261 12.46 -10.04 -19.69
C ARG A 261 13.88 -10.29 -20.17
N LEU A 262 14.57 -11.29 -19.62
CA LEU A 262 15.92 -11.67 -20.07
C LEU A 262 15.91 -12.21 -21.51
N SER A 263 14.89 -12.99 -21.88
CA SER A 263 14.79 -13.55 -23.23
C SER A 263 14.70 -12.48 -24.30
N TRP A 264 14.12 -11.32 -24.01
CA TRP A 264 14.12 -10.20 -24.94
C TRP A 264 15.52 -9.71 -25.30
N GLU A 265 16.49 -9.74 -24.38
CA GLU A 265 17.90 -9.43 -24.71
C GLU A 265 18.46 -10.43 -25.72
N CYS A 266 18.02 -11.69 -25.68
CA CYS A 266 18.43 -12.71 -26.64
C CYS A 266 17.70 -12.62 -27.99
N LEU A 267 16.46 -12.13 -27.98
CA LEU A 267 15.63 -11.96 -29.17
C LEU A 267 16.09 -10.79 -30.02
N VAL A 268 16.60 -9.72 -29.41
CA VAL A 268 17.14 -8.54 -30.12
C VAL A 268 18.62 -8.65 -30.47
N ASP A 269 19.30 -9.69 -29.97
CA ASP A 269 20.71 -9.98 -30.27
C ASP A 269 20.90 -10.49 -31.70
N ASP A 270 21.59 -9.70 -32.52
CA ASP A 270 21.90 -10.00 -33.93
C ASP A 270 22.95 -11.11 -34.13
N ARG A 271 23.49 -11.66 -33.02
CA ARG A 271 24.56 -12.68 -32.98
C ARG A 271 25.90 -12.22 -33.54
N ALA A 272 26.05 -10.95 -33.92
CA ALA A 272 27.32 -10.43 -34.36
C ALA A 272 28.26 -10.29 -33.16
N ARG A 273 29.49 -10.80 -33.30
CA ARG A 273 30.54 -10.76 -32.26
C ARG A 273 31.85 -10.13 -32.77
N HIS A 274 31.83 -9.53 -33.96
CA HIS A 274 32.99 -8.82 -34.51
C HIS A 274 33.23 -7.48 -33.80
N SER A 275 34.39 -6.88 -34.08
CA SER A 275 34.71 -5.54 -33.56
C SER A 275 33.68 -4.50 -34.02
N GLY A 276 33.16 -3.70 -33.09
CA GLY A 276 32.11 -2.69 -33.36
C GLY A 276 30.69 -3.25 -33.43
N SER A 277 30.49 -4.55 -33.23
CA SER A 277 29.13 -5.13 -33.08
C SER A 277 28.38 -4.46 -31.92
N VAL A 278 27.05 -4.54 -31.95
CA VAL A 278 26.20 -4.05 -30.85
C VAL A 278 26.57 -4.76 -29.56
N TRP A 279 26.72 -6.09 -29.60
CA TRP A 279 27.08 -6.91 -28.45
C TRP A 279 28.41 -6.48 -27.81
N GLN A 280 29.47 -6.25 -28.61
CA GLN A 280 30.76 -5.83 -28.06
C GLN A 280 30.68 -4.44 -27.43
N ARG A 281 29.96 -3.49 -28.08
CA ARG A 281 29.76 -2.15 -27.52
C ARG A 281 28.99 -2.19 -26.21
N TRP A 282 27.95 -3.01 -26.12
CA TRP A 282 27.18 -3.22 -24.90
C TRP A 282 28.06 -3.78 -23.76
N GLN A 283 28.85 -4.83 -24.03
CA GLN A 283 29.79 -5.39 -23.04
C GLN A 283 30.79 -4.34 -22.54
N GLN A 284 31.31 -3.49 -23.42
CA GLN A 284 32.18 -2.37 -23.03
C GLN A 284 31.44 -1.34 -22.19
N GLN A 285 30.23 -0.95 -22.59
CA GLN A 285 29.39 -0.01 -21.84
C GLN A 285 29.05 -0.56 -20.45
N TRP A 286 28.70 -1.84 -20.32
CA TRP A 286 28.45 -2.52 -19.05
C TRP A 286 29.67 -2.45 -18.12
N GLN A 287 30.86 -2.81 -18.62
CA GLN A 287 32.09 -2.75 -17.83
C GLN A 287 32.45 -1.30 -17.44
N GLN A 288 32.38 -0.36 -18.40
CA GLN A 288 32.69 1.05 -18.17
C GLN A 288 31.74 1.68 -17.15
N HIS A 289 30.44 1.35 -17.21
CA HIS A 289 29.43 1.83 -16.29
C HIS A 289 29.81 1.59 -14.82
N PHE A 290 30.27 0.39 -14.50
CA PHE A 290 30.68 0.06 -13.14
C PHE A 290 32.07 0.59 -12.77
N GLN A 291 32.97 0.77 -13.73
CA GLN A 291 34.29 1.38 -13.51
C GLN A 291 34.21 2.89 -13.29
N GLN A 292 33.26 3.57 -13.94
CA GLN A 292 33.06 5.02 -13.89
C GLN A 292 32.09 5.45 -12.79
N TYR A 293 31.52 4.51 -12.04
CA TYR A 293 30.66 4.83 -10.91
C TYR A 293 31.44 5.63 -9.86
N ASP A 294 30.97 6.85 -9.60
CA ASP A 294 31.56 7.77 -8.62
C ASP A 294 30.68 7.80 -7.35
N PRO A 295 31.11 7.16 -6.25
CA PRO A 295 30.37 7.17 -5.00
C PRO A 295 30.15 8.58 -4.44
N HIS A 296 31.07 9.53 -4.67
CA HIS A 296 30.99 10.87 -4.08
C HIS A 296 29.73 11.62 -4.51
N LYS A 297 29.25 11.39 -5.74
CA LYS A 297 27.98 11.96 -6.23
C LYS A 297 26.77 11.48 -5.44
N SER A 298 26.75 10.22 -5.03
CA SER A 298 25.69 9.67 -4.18
C SER A 298 25.88 10.08 -2.72
N GLU A 299 27.11 10.00 -2.20
CA GLU A 299 27.43 10.31 -0.79
C GLU A 299 27.04 11.73 -0.41
N VAL A 300 27.30 12.73 -1.25
CA VAL A 300 26.94 14.12 -0.91
C VAL A 300 25.44 14.30 -0.68
N ARG A 301 24.60 13.62 -1.47
CA ARG A 301 23.14 13.65 -1.28
C ARG A 301 22.74 12.92 0.00
N LEU A 302 23.41 11.82 0.34
CA LEU A 302 23.17 11.07 1.58
C LEU A 302 23.58 11.88 2.82
N ILE A 303 24.66 12.67 2.74
CA ILE A 303 25.08 13.59 3.82
C ILE A 303 24.00 14.64 4.06
N TRP A 304 23.49 15.27 2.98
CA TRP A 304 22.43 16.26 3.09
C TRP A 304 21.09 15.66 3.55
N GLN A 305 20.75 14.46 3.09
CA GLN A 305 19.62 13.68 3.60
C GLN A 305 19.75 13.44 5.11
N ARG A 306 20.94 13.02 5.57
CA ARG A 306 21.19 12.80 6.99
C ARG A 306 21.10 14.10 7.80
N ALA A 307 21.59 15.21 7.25
CA ALA A 307 21.48 16.53 7.89
C ALA A 307 20.01 16.96 8.05
N HIS A 308 19.16 16.66 7.05
CA HIS A 308 17.72 16.91 7.12
C HIS A 308 17.03 16.04 8.18
N GLU A 309 17.35 14.75 8.24
CA GLU A 309 16.84 13.86 9.30
C GLU A 309 17.23 14.34 10.69
N LEU A 310 18.49 14.77 10.87
CA LEU A 310 18.99 15.29 12.14
C LEU A 310 18.32 16.62 12.52
N SER A 311 18.04 17.50 11.55
CA SER A 311 17.33 18.75 11.84
C SER A 311 15.91 18.50 12.31
N TYR A 312 15.22 17.52 11.72
CA TYR A 312 13.91 17.03 12.20
C TYR A 312 14.01 16.42 13.61
N GLN A 313 14.95 15.50 13.83
CA GLN A 313 15.14 14.83 15.13
C GLN A 313 15.45 15.85 16.24
N ARG A 314 16.29 16.84 15.97
CA ARG A 314 16.60 17.92 16.92
C ARG A 314 15.35 18.67 17.36
N GLN A 315 14.51 19.06 16.41
CA GLN A 315 13.26 19.76 16.69
C GLN A 315 12.29 18.88 17.49
N LEU A 316 12.14 17.61 17.10
CA LEU A 316 11.28 16.65 17.80
C LEU A 316 11.76 16.42 19.23
N CYS A 317 13.05 16.17 19.45
CA CYS A 317 13.62 15.97 20.79
C CYS A 317 13.44 17.19 21.69
N GLN A 318 13.59 18.41 21.15
CA GLN A 318 13.35 19.64 21.90
C GLN A 318 11.90 19.75 22.38
N GLN A 319 10.94 19.34 21.57
CA GLN A 319 9.53 19.37 21.94
C GLN A 319 9.18 18.28 22.95
N LEU A 320 9.66 17.05 22.76
CA LEU A 320 9.43 15.94 23.69
C LEU A 320 10.08 16.16 25.06
N ALA A 321 11.07 17.05 25.16
CA ALA A 321 11.70 17.44 26.42
C ALA A 321 10.88 18.48 27.23
N LEU A 322 9.82 19.06 26.65
CA LEU A 322 8.97 20.02 27.36
C LEU A 322 8.13 19.30 28.44
N PRO A 323 7.89 19.92 29.60
CA PRO A 323 7.13 19.29 30.68
C PRO A 323 5.66 19.10 30.27
N VAL A 324 5.11 17.92 30.55
CA VAL A 324 3.70 17.61 30.28
C VAL A 324 2.87 17.63 31.55
N THR A 325 1.67 18.22 31.48
CA THR A 325 0.69 18.18 32.57
C THR A 325 0.00 16.80 32.58
N LYS A 326 -0.02 16.14 33.74
CA LYS A 326 -0.70 14.84 33.89
C LYS A 326 -2.18 14.93 33.57
N ALA A 327 -2.69 13.94 32.83
CA ALA A 327 -4.12 13.78 32.55
C ALA A 327 -4.87 13.27 33.80
N SER A 328 -6.21 13.37 33.78
CA SER A 328 -7.08 12.79 34.81
C SER A 328 -6.84 11.28 34.94
N SER A 329 -6.74 10.77 36.17
CA SER A 329 -6.48 9.35 36.44
C SER A 329 -7.69 8.45 36.20
N GLN A 330 -8.89 9.00 35.99
CA GLN A 330 -10.13 8.23 35.80
C GLN A 330 -11.05 8.88 34.75
N PRO A 331 -10.80 8.66 33.44
CA PRO A 331 -11.66 9.18 32.38
C PRO A 331 -13.03 8.48 32.39
N SER A 332 -14.08 9.22 32.01
CA SER A 332 -15.43 8.66 31.77
C SER A 332 -15.57 8.06 30.37
N VAL A 333 -14.69 8.44 29.45
CA VAL A 333 -14.60 7.88 28.09
C VAL A 333 -13.14 7.54 27.76
N GLN A 334 -12.90 6.29 27.39
CA GLN A 334 -11.65 5.89 26.72
C GLN A 334 -11.95 5.64 25.25
N ALA A 335 -11.09 6.13 24.35
CA ALA A 335 -11.25 5.91 22.93
C ALA A 335 -9.97 5.34 22.30
N ALA A 336 -10.04 4.09 21.86
CA ALA A 336 -8.99 3.42 21.12
C ALA A 336 -9.16 3.67 19.61
N PHE A 337 -8.38 4.61 19.10
CA PHE A 337 -8.38 4.98 17.68
C PHE A 337 -7.43 4.13 16.86
N CYS A 338 -7.76 3.94 15.59
CA CYS A 338 -6.77 3.52 14.62
C CYS A 338 -5.58 4.49 14.66
N ILE A 339 -4.39 3.92 14.63
CA ILE A 339 -3.15 4.65 14.83
C ILE A 339 -2.74 5.52 13.62
N ASP A 340 -3.47 5.46 12.50
CA ASP A 340 -3.24 6.28 11.30
C ASP A 340 -3.03 7.78 11.63
N VAL A 341 -2.03 8.44 11.01
CA VAL A 341 -1.74 9.88 11.23
C VAL A 341 -2.97 10.76 11.10
N ARG A 342 -3.88 10.43 10.18
CA ARG A 342 -5.07 11.23 9.93
C ARG A 342 -6.03 11.18 11.13
N SER A 343 -5.98 10.12 11.92
CA SER A 343 -6.76 10.01 13.16
C SER A 343 -6.11 10.72 14.35
N GLU A 344 -4.85 11.18 14.26
CA GLU A 344 -4.20 11.90 15.35
C GLU A 344 -4.83 13.29 15.55
N VAL A 345 -5.17 14.00 14.46
CA VAL A 345 -5.83 15.32 14.53
C VAL A 345 -7.15 15.23 15.30
N ILE A 346 -8.04 14.30 14.94
CA ILE A 346 -9.33 14.17 15.64
C ILE A 346 -9.16 13.72 17.11
N ARG A 347 -8.15 12.90 17.42
CA ARG A 347 -7.86 12.46 18.80
C ARG A 347 -7.52 13.64 19.71
N ARG A 348 -6.61 14.52 19.28
CA ARG A 348 -6.25 15.70 20.08
C ARG A 348 -7.43 16.65 20.27
N HIS A 349 -8.25 16.84 19.23
CA HIS A 349 -9.43 17.70 19.31
C HIS A 349 -10.52 17.11 20.19
N LEU A 350 -10.62 15.79 20.27
CA LEU A 350 -11.53 15.09 21.16
C LEU A 350 -11.13 15.23 22.63
N GLU A 351 -9.84 15.03 22.96
CA GLU A 351 -9.32 15.24 24.31
C GLU A 351 -9.44 16.71 24.74
N ALA A 352 -9.28 17.66 23.81
CA ALA A 352 -9.44 19.08 24.09
C ALA A 352 -10.88 19.48 24.45
N GLN A 353 -11.88 18.64 24.19
CA GLN A 353 -13.27 18.93 24.57
C GLN A 353 -13.53 18.69 26.07
N SER A 354 -12.78 17.79 26.72
CA SER A 354 -13.01 17.44 28.13
C SER A 354 -11.84 16.66 28.72
N ASP A 355 -11.42 17.03 29.93
CA ASP A 355 -10.43 16.29 30.73
C ASP A 355 -10.91 14.88 31.15
N GLN A 356 -12.18 14.54 30.89
CA GLN A 356 -12.77 13.22 31.16
C GLN A 356 -12.62 12.24 29.97
N ILE A 357 -11.98 12.66 28.87
CA ILE A 357 -11.76 11.84 27.69
C ILE A 357 -10.28 11.51 27.57
N ALA A 358 -9.95 10.23 27.44
CA ALA A 358 -8.60 9.75 27.17
C ALA A 358 -8.58 8.97 25.85
N THR A 359 -7.63 9.28 24.96
CA THR A 359 -7.46 8.51 23.72
C THR A 359 -6.17 7.70 23.74
N LEU A 360 -6.17 6.60 23.00
CA LEU A 360 -4.98 5.84 22.66
C LEU A 360 -4.98 5.48 21.17
N GLY A 361 -3.81 5.15 20.63
CA GLY A 361 -3.64 4.71 19.25
C GLY A 361 -3.30 3.24 19.19
N PHE A 362 -4.02 2.47 18.40
CA PHE A 362 -3.77 1.05 18.14
C PHE A 362 -3.99 0.70 16.66
N ALA A 363 -3.42 -0.39 16.18
CA ALA A 363 -3.62 -0.80 14.80
C ALA A 363 -5.11 -1.07 14.52
N GLY A 364 -5.67 -0.53 13.43
CA GLY A 364 -7.13 -0.52 13.18
C GLY A 364 -7.80 -1.88 13.02
N PHE A 365 -7.03 -2.96 12.91
CA PHE A 365 -7.55 -4.33 12.94
C PHE A 365 -7.84 -4.85 14.36
N PHE A 366 -7.41 -4.10 15.39
CA PHE A 366 -7.58 -4.38 16.81
C PHE A 366 -7.09 -5.76 17.27
N GLY A 367 -6.06 -6.30 16.60
CA GLY A 367 -5.50 -7.61 16.96
C GLY A 367 -6.34 -8.79 16.44
N LEU A 368 -7.41 -8.54 15.68
CA LEU A 368 -8.29 -9.59 15.17
C LEU A 368 -7.77 -10.17 13.84
N PRO A 369 -7.35 -11.45 13.78
CA PRO A 369 -6.86 -12.09 12.56
C PRO A 369 -8.02 -12.53 11.65
N ILE A 370 -8.85 -11.59 11.23
CA ILE A 370 -10.15 -11.88 10.61
C ILE A 370 -10.17 -11.73 9.08
N SER A 371 -10.95 -12.59 8.44
CA SER A 371 -11.47 -12.38 7.08
C SER A 371 -12.97 -12.16 7.13
N TYR A 372 -13.48 -11.14 6.44
CA TYR A 372 -14.89 -10.82 6.37
C TYR A 372 -15.55 -11.44 5.14
N VAL A 373 -16.69 -12.07 5.35
CA VAL A 373 -17.55 -12.68 4.34
C VAL A 373 -18.92 -12.01 4.41
N PRO A 374 -19.25 -11.08 3.49
CA PRO A 374 -20.57 -10.48 3.47
C PRO A 374 -21.65 -11.54 3.24
N ILE A 375 -22.76 -11.46 3.97
CA ILE A 375 -23.86 -12.44 3.87
C ILE A 375 -24.39 -12.55 2.44
N GLY A 376 -24.65 -13.77 1.96
CA GLY A 376 -25.16 -14.03 0.60
C GLY A 376 -24.14 -13.74 -0.51
N THR A 377 -22.84 -13.82 -0.22
CA THR A 377 -21.76 -13.69 -1.22
C THR A 377 -20.66 -14.73 -0.98
N GLN A 378 -19.88 -15.04 -2.01
CA GLN A 378 -18.68 -15.89 -1.90
C GLN A 378 -17.39 -15.08 -1.68
N ILE A 379 -17.50 -13.75 -1.59
CA ILE A 379 -16.36 -12.86 -1.46
C ILE A 379 -15.74 -13.01 -0.07
N LYS A 380 -14.45 -13.32 -0.03
CA LYS A 380 -13.65 -13.33 1.20
C LYS A 380 -12.69 -12.15 1.18
N ARG A 381 -12.85 -11.24 2.14
CA ARG A 381 -12.06 -10.01 2.22
C ARG A 381 -11.18 -10.01 3.47
N PRO A 382 -9.85 -9.92 3.34
CA PRO A 382 -8.98 -9.77 4.51
C PRO A 382 -9.30 -8.47 5.26
N GLN A 383 -9.25 -8.51 6.59
CA GLN A 383 -9.51 -7.38 7.49
C GLN A 383 -8.38 -7.28 8.53
N LEU A 384 -7.15 -7.53 8.10
CA LEU A 384 -5.93 -7.59 8.90
C LEU A 384 -4.73 -7.13 8.06
N PRO A 385 -3.53 -6.92 8.64
CA PRO A 385 -2.37 -6.50 7.86
C PRO A 385 -2.08 -7.51 6.73
N GLY A 386 -1.82 -7.02 5.51
CA GLY A 386 -1.64 -7.87 4.32
C GLY A 386 -0.46 -8.87 4.40
N LEU A 387 0.40 -8.70 5.41
CA LEU A 387 1.54 -9.56 5.75
C LEU A 387 1.12 -10.81 6.54
N LEU A 388 -0.13 -10.91 7.00
CA LEU A 388 -0.62 -11.97 7.89
C LEU A 388 -1.76 -12.76 7.23
N ALA A 389 -1.80 -14.07 7.51
CA ALA A 389 -2.91 -14.93 7.11
C ALA A 389 -4.08 -14.80 8.12
N PRO A 390 -5.33 -14.64 7.65
CA PRO A 390 -6.49 -14.72 8.53
C PRO A 390 -6.65 -16.10 9.14
N SER A 391 -7.09 -16.18 10.40
CA SER A 391 -7.36 -17.44 11.10
C SER A 391 -8.81 -17.58 11.55
N VAL A 392 -9.62 -16.52 11.45
CA VAL A 392 -11.03 -16.51 11.87
C VAL A 392 -11.89 -15.80 10.83
N ALA A 393 -13.09 -16.30 10.58
CA ALA A 393 -14.06 -15.65 9.71
C ALA A 393 -15.03 -14.76 10.50
N VAL A 394 -15.43 -13.64 9.89
CA VAL A 394 -16.54 -12.80 10.34
C VAL A 394 -17.59 -12.80 9.25
N CYS A 395 -18.84 -13.06 9.60
CA CYS A 395 -19.98 -12.97 8.69
C CYS A 395 -21.02 -12.01 9.27
N ASP A 396 -21.77 -11.34 8.41
CA ASP A 396 -22.93 -10.59 8.88
C ASP A 396 -24.00 -11.55 9.42
N SER A 397 -24.59 -11.22 10.58
CA SER A 397 -25.70 -11.94 11.17
C SER A 397 -26.70 -10.98 11.81
N SER A 398 -27.98 -11.36 11.77
CA SER A 398 -29.08 -10.73 12.52
C SER A 398 -29.26 -11.33 13.92
N GLY A 399 -28.45 -12.33 14.29
CA GLY A 399 -28.62 -13.15 15.49
C GLY A 399 -29.64 -14.29 15.33
N CYS A 400 -30.27 -14.42 14.16
CA CYS A 400 -31.23 -15.48 13.85
C CYS A 400 -30.88 -16.17 12.53
N ALA A 401 -30.52 -17.46 12.60
CA ALA A 401 -30.07 -18.24 11.44
C ALA A 401 -31.11 -18.32 10.31
N GLU A 402 -32.40 -18.44 10.65
CA GLU A 402 -33.49 -18.49 9.65
C GLU A 402 -33.63 -17.15 8.90
N GLN A 403 -33.54 -16.05 9.64
CA GLN A 403 -33.60 -14.70 9.08
C GLN A 403 -32.35 -14.40 8.23
N ASP A 404 -31.17 -14.86 8.68
CA ASP A 404 -29.91 -14.73 7.94
C ASP A 404 -29.98 -15.49 6.61
N ALA A 405 -30.46 -16.74 6.61
CA ALA A 405 -30.65 -17.51 5.38
C ALA A 405 -31.62 -16.83 4.40
N LYS A 406 -32.69 -16.21 4.92
CA LYS A 406 -33.65 -15.44 4.12
C LYS A 406 -33.01 -14.19 3.52
N ILE A 407 -32.24 -13.43 4.30
CA ILE A 407 -31.54 -12.23 3.82
C ILE A 407 -30.48 -12.61 2.78
N ALA A 408 -29.72 -13.67 3.00
CA ALA A 408 -28.72 -14.19 2.07
C ALA A 408 -29.35 -14.49 0.69
N LYS A 409 -30.42 -15.29 0.68
CA LYS A 409 -31.14 -15.64 -0.55
C LYS A 409 -31.74 -14.44 -1.27
N GLN A 410 -32.28 -13.47 -0.52
CA GLN A 410 -32.79 -12.22 -1.11
C GLN A 410 -31.67 -11.41 -1.77
N ARG A 411 -30.50 -11.35 -1.12
CA ARG A 411 -29.33 -10.64 -1.65
C ARG A 411 -28.79 -11.31 -2.91
N GLU A 412 -28.63 -12.63 -2.89
CA GLU A 412 -28.19 -13.42 -4.05
C GLU A 412 -29.08 -13.14 -5.27
N GLN A 413 -30.41 -13.25 -5.10
CA GLN A 413 -31.35 -12.94 -6.18
C GLN A 413 -31.31 -11.48 -6.64
N ALA A 414 -31.03 -10.53 -5.75
CA ALA A 414 -30.90 -9.13 -6.12
C ALA A 414 -29.60 -8.89 -6.92
N LEU A 415 -28.48 -9.48 -6.50
CA LEU A 415 -27.20 -9.42 -7.20
C LEU A 415 -27.27 -10.07 -8.58
N GLU A 416 -27.94 -11.23 -8.71
CA GLU A 416 -28.20 -11.88 -10.00
C GLU A 416 -28.98 -10.96 -10.95
N ARG A 417 -30.00 -10.26 -10.45
CA ARG A 417 -30.78 -9.30 -11.26
C ARG A 417 -29.95 -8.07 -11.65
N GLU A 418 -29.15 -7.55 -10.72
CA GLU A 418 -28.27 -6.39 -10.97
C GLU A 418 -27.19 -6.73 -12.00
N THR A 419 -26.66 -7.96 -11.99
CA THR A 419 -25.61 -8.41 -12.90
C THR A 419 -26.14 -9.02 -14.20
N GLY A 420 -27.44 -9.30 -14.32
CA GLY A 420 -28.02 -9.93 -15.52
C GLY A 420 -27.80 -9.18 -16.84
N TRP A 421 -27.60 -7.85 -16.78
CA TRP A 421 -27.27 -7.03 -17.96
C TRP A 421 -25.77 -6.99 -18.29
N SER A 422 -24.90 -7.46 -17.40
CA SER A 422 -23.44 -7.38 -17.57
C SER A 422 -22.96 -8.09 -18.83
N MET A 423 -23.52 -9.26 -19.15
CA MET A 423 -23.23 -10.00 -20.38
C MET A 423 -23.59 -9.19 -21.63
N PHE A 424 -24.74 -8.52 -21.63
CA PHE A 424 -25.13 -7.64 -22.74
C PHE A 424 -24.17 -6.46 -22.89
N HIS A 425 -23.72 -5.85 -21.78
CA HIS A 425 -22.74 -4.75 -21.82
C HIS A 425 -21.35 -5.17 -22.32
N ARG A 426 -20.99 -6.45 -22.19
CA ARG A 426 -19.70 -6.99 -22.64
C ARG A 426 -19.67 -7.40 -24.11
N MET A 427 -20.80 -7.54 -24.78
CA MET A 427 -20.83 -7.93 -26.20
C MET A 427 -20.29 -6.81 -27.10
N PRO A 428 -19.34 -7.08 -28.02
CA PRO A 428 -18.79 -6.07 -28.93
C PRO A 428 -19.86 -5.29 -29.70
N ALA A 429 -20.93 -5.99 -30.12
CA ALA A 429 -22.04 -5.43 -30.88
C ALA A 429 -22.98 -4.51 -30.06
N SER A 430 -22.92 -4.53 -28.72
CA SER A 430 -23.83 -3.72 -27.89
C SER A 430 -23.30 -2.32 -27.60
N THR A 431 -21.98 -2.11 -27.67
CA THR A 431 -21.33 -0.91 -27.14
C THR A 431 -21.82 0.37 -27.81
N PHE A 432 -21.86 0.41 -29.14
CA PHE A 432 -22.37 1.56 -29.89
C PHE A 432 -23.89 1.61 -29.90
N THR A 433 -24.57 0.49 -30.19
CA THR A 433 -26.04 0.45 -30.30
C THR A 433 -26.75 0.81 -29.00
N LEU A 434 -26.21 0.42 -27.85
CA LEU A 434 -26.79 0.76 -26.55
C LEU A 434 -26.65 2.26 -26.24
N VAL A 435 -25.49 2.83 -26.55
CA VAL A 435 -25.24 4.27 -26.37
C VAL A 435 -26.13 5.08 -27.32
N GLU A 436 -26.28 4.65 -28.57
CA GLU A 436 -27.15 5.31 -29.55
C GLU A 436 -28.64 5.22 -29.17
N ALA A 437 -29.10 4.04 -28.72
CA ALA A 437 -30.51 3.81 -28.41
C ALA A 437 -30.95 4.40 -27.05
N LEU A 438 -30.10 4.32 -26.03
CA LEU A 438 -30.46 4.70 -24.66
C LEU A 438 -29.70 5.92 -24.13
N GLY A 439 -28.62 6.35 -24.79
CA GLY A 439 -27.69 7.37 -24.28
C GLY A 439 -28.35 8.71 -23.94
N LEU A 440 -29.28 9.20 -24.78
CA LEU A 440 -30.04 10.42 -24.50
C LEU A 440 -30.85 10.31 -23.18
N GLY A 441 -31.37 9.12 -22.87
CA GLY A 441 -32.07 8.84 -21.61
C GLY A 441 -31.16 8.87 -20.38
N TYR A 442 -29.84 8.74 -20.55
CA TYR A 442 -28.85 8.84 -19.49
C TYR A 442 -28.35 10.27 -19.24
N VAL A 443 -28.57 11.22 -20.15
CA VAL A 443 -28.12 12.62 -20.01
C VAL A 443 -28.62 13.22 -18.70
N GLY A 444 -29.91 13.06 -18.37
CA GLY A 444 -30.46 13.54 -17.10
C GLY A 444 -29.80 12.91 -15.87
N LYS A 445 -29.44 11.62 -15.92
CA LYS A 445 -28.71 10.94 -14.84
C LYS A 445 -27.28 11.47 -14.71
N LEU A 446 -26.61 11.76 -15.83
CA LEU A 446 -25.26 12.33 -15.86
C LEU A 446 -25.26 13.77 -15.32
N VAL A 447 -26.20 14.62 -15.76
CA VAL A 447 -26.36 15.98 -15.23
C VAL A 447 -26.65 15.96 -13.73
N LYS A 448 -27.54 15.06 -13.27
CA LYS A 448 -27.80 14.89 -11.84
C LYS A 448 -26.54 14.45 -11.07
N ARG A 449 -25.77 13.49 -11.60
CA ARG A 449 -24.51 13.05 -10.98
C ARG A 449 -23.43 14.15 -10.97
N ALA A 450 -23.40 15.02 -11.97
CA ALA A 450 -22.45 16.12 -12.08
C ALA A 450 -22.81 17.32 -11.19
N LEU A 451 -24.07 17.44 -10.73
CA LEU A 451 -24.52 18.53 -9.88
C LEU A 451 -24.29 18.19 -8.38
N PRO A 452 -23.38 18.90 -7.67
CA PRO A 452 -22.95 18.57 -6.31
C PRO A 452 -24.10 18.61 -5.28
N LEU A 453 -25.18 19.34 -5.58
CA LEU A 453 -26.34 19.51 -4.71
C LEU A 453 -27.27 18.29 -4.64
N THR A 454 -27.13 17.31 -5.54
CA THR A 454 -28.02 16.14 -5.59
C THR A 454 -27.33 14.80 -5.29
N ALA A 455 -26.01 14.82 -5.08
CA ALA A 455 -25.25 13.70 -4.55
C ALA A 455 -25.58 13.52 -3.06
N LYS A 456 -26.81 13.10 -2.75
CA LYS A 456 -27.10 12.56 -1.41
C LYS A 456 -26.17 11.38 -1.19
N ARG A 457 -25.53 11.31 -0.01
CA ARG A 457 -24.95 10.08 0.51
C ARG A 457 -26.01 9.00 0.31
N LYS A 458 -25.81 8.07 -0.64
CA LYS A 458 -26.57 6.83 -0.59
C LYS A 458 -26.15 6.24 0.74
N ASN A 459 -27.06 6.19 1.71
CA ASN A 459 -26.88 5.32 2.86
C ASN A 459 -26.44 3.99 2.27
N ALA A 460 -25.23 3.55 2.60
CA ALA A 460 -24.53 2.47 1.92
C ALA A 460 -25.23 1.13 2.20
N ALA A 461 -26.42 0.96 1.65
CA ALA A 461 -26.95 -0.35 1.34
C ALA A 461 -25.91 -0.96 0.40
N MET A 462 -25.22 -1.97 0.89
CA MET A 462 -24.31 -2.77 0.10
C MET A 462 -25.06 -3.31 -1.13
N PRO A 463 -24.40 -3.52 -2.28
CA PRO A 463 -25.05 -4.10 -3.45
C PRO A 463 -25.88 -5.35 -3.09
N GLY A 464 -27.10 -5.41 -3.63
CA GLY A 464 -28.08 -6.46 -3.34
C GLY A 464 -28.75 -6.41 -1.95
N LEU A 465 -28.40 -5.50 -1.04
CA LEU A 465 -29.04 -5.39 0.29
C LEU A 465 -29.95 -4.18 0.41
N SER A 466 -31.11 -4.37 1.04
CA SER A 466 -31.99 -3.28 1.44
C SER A 466 -31.46 -2.57 2.68
N PHE A 467 -31.79 -1.29 2.85
CA PHE A 467 -31.42 -0.52 4.05
C PHE A 467 -31.98 -1.13 5.34
N ALA A 468 -33.18 -1.73 5.27
CA ALA A 468 -33.79 -2.41 6.40
C ALA A 468 -32.96 -3.65 6.83
N ASN A 469 -32.52 -4.46 5.86
CA ASN A 469 -31.67 -5.62 6.15
C ASN A 469 -30.30 -5.17 6.68
N THR A 470 -29.67 -4.14 6.08
CA THR A 470 -28.38 -3.62 6.57
C THR A 470 -28.42 -3.19 8.03
N LYS A 471 -29.53 -2.59 8.50
CA LYS A 471 -29.68 -2.19 9.90
C LYS A 471 -29.76 -3.36 10.88
N GLN A 472 -30.26 -4.52 10.44
CA GLN A 472 -30.41 -5.70 11.27
C GLN A 472 -29.11 -6.51 11.37
N LEU A 473 -28.18 -6.31 10.44
CA LEU A 473 -26.97 -7.11 10.31
C LEU A 473 -25.78 -6.54 11.10
N ARG A 474 -25.11 -7.41 11.83
CA ARG A 474 -23.90 -7.14 12.60
C ARG A 474 -22.77 -8.08 12.16
N PRO A 475 -21.52 -7.61 11.97
CA PRO A 475 -20.39 -8.48 11.71
C PRO A 475 -20.09 -9.33 12.95
N THR A 476 -20.41 -10.62 12.89
CA THR A 476 -20.28 -11.56 14.00
C THR A 476 -19.16 -12.55 13.72
N LEU A 477 -18.33 -12.77 14.74
CA LEU A 477 -17.18 -13.66 14.68
C LEU A 477 -17.64 -15.13 14.67
N LEU A 478 -17.17 -15.91 13.69
CA LEU A 478 -17.42 -17.35 13.59
C LEU A 478 -16.32 -18.10 14.35
N ALA A 479 -16.38 -18.02 15.68
CA ALA A 479 -15.43 -18.62 16.60
C ALA A 479 -16.15 -19.14 17.85
N ASP A 480 -15.64 -20.21 18.46
CA ASP A 480 -16.14 -20.67 19.75
C ASP A 480 -15.80 -19.68 20.89
N THR A 481 -16.47 -19.82 22.03
CA THR A 481 -16.30 -18.90 23.17
C THR A 481 -14.86 -18.87 23.69
N GLN A 482 -14.14 -19.98 23.70
CA GLN A 482 -12.77 -20.03 24.22
C GLN A 482 -11.80 -19.28 23.31
N GLN A 483 -12.00 -19.39 22.00
CA GLN A 483 -11.28 -18.64 20.99
C GLN A 483 -11.61 -17.14 21.10
N GLN A 484 -12.89 -16.78 21.28
CA GLN A 484 -13.31 -15.39 21.51
C GLN A 484 -12.66 -14.78 22.76
N VAL A 485 -12.63 -15.51 23.89
CA VAL A 485 -11.96 -15.06 25.13
C VAL A 485 -10.47 -14.79 24.87
N THR A 486 -9.81 -15.67 24.11
CA THR A 486 -8.38 -15.52 23.78
C THR A 486 -8.12 -14.30 22.89
N LEU A 487 -8.97 -14.07 21.89
CA LEU A 487 -8.88 -12.89 21.03
C LEU A 487 -9.16 -11.61 21.80
N ALA A 488 -10.17 -11.61 22.68
CA ALA A 488 -10.53 -10.48 23.52
C ALA A 488 -9.39 -10.11 24.48
N GLU A 489 -8.79 -11.12 25.14
CA GLU A 489 -7.65 -10.93 26.05
C GLU A 489 -6.46 -10.31 25.31
N ASN A 490 -6.10 -10.86 24.14
CA ASN A 490 -5.01 -10.36 23.33
C ASN A 490 -5.26 -8.92 22.84
N ALA A 491 -6.50 -8.59 22.45
CA ALA A 491 -6.87 -7.25 22.03
C ALA A 491 -6.76 -6.24 23.19
N LEU A 492 -7.29 -6.57 24.37
CA LEU A 492 -7.22 -5.71 25.56
C LEU A 492 -5.77 -5.51 26.02
N LYS A 493 -4.99 -6.59 26.15
CA LYS A 493 -3.56 -6.50 26.49
C LYS A 493 -2.78 -5.70 25.44
N GLY A 494 -3.04 -5.93 24.16
CA GLY A 494 -2.38 -5.22 23.06
C GLY A 494 -2.64 -3.71 23.10
N MET A 495 -3.85 -3.31 23.47
CA MET A 495 -4.24 -1.91 23.66
C MET A 495 -3.81 -1.32 25.02
N GLY A 496 -3.33 -2.14 25.96
CA GLY A 496 -3.08 -1.72 27.34
C GLY A 496 -4.35 -1.50 28.16
N LEU A 497 -5.52 -1.94 27.70
CA LEU A 497 -6.81 -1.75 28.37
C LEU A 497 -7.09 -2.87 29.38
N THR A 498 -6.19 -3.05 30.36
CA THR A 498 -6.29 -4.12 31.36
C THR A 498 -6.41 -3.65 32.81
N GLU A 499 -6.00 -2.41 33.12
CA GLU A 499 -6.01 -1.89 34.49
C GLU A 499 -7.28 -1.09 34.81
N TYR A 500 -7.57 -0.07 34.01
CA TYR A 500 -8.75 0.77 34.14
C TYR A 500 -9.53 0.79 32.83
N LEU A 501 -10.84 0.55 32.95
CA LEU A 501 -11.80 0.65 31.87
C LEU A 501 -12.85 1.70 32.24
N ALA A 502 -12.98 2.72 31.39
CA ALA A 502 -14.01 3.73 31.52
C ALA A 502 -15.43 3.13 31.33
N PRO A 503 -16.49 3.81 31.81
CA PRO A 503 -17.87 3.42 31.52
C PRO A 503 -18.15 3.29 30.03
N ILE A 504 -17.59 4.18 29.19
CA ILE A 504 -17.66 4.06 27.74
C ILE A 504 -16.26 3.84 27.17
N VAL A 505 -16.09 2.76 26.41
CA VAL A 505 -14.87 2.46 25.65
C VAL A 505 -15.19 2.47 24.16
N LEU A 506 -14.77 3.51 23.46
CA LEU A 506 -14.92 3.62 22.01
C LEU A 506 -13.80 2.84 21.30
N LEU A 507 -14.18 1.95 20.39
CA LEU A 507 -13.25 1.30 19.46
C LEU A 507 -13.41 1.97 18.09
N VAL A 508 -12.49 2.88 17.76
CA VAL A 508 -12.62 3.79 16.62
C VAL A 508 -11.71 3.32 15.48
N GLY A 509 -12.26 2.51 14.57
CA GLY A 509 -11.60 2.24 13.29
C GLY A 509 -11.56 3.50 12.42
N HIS A 510 -10.79 3.51 11.34
CA HIS A 510 -10.90 4.56 10.33
C HIS A 510 -11.30 4.02 8.96
N GLY A 511 -11.83 4.90 8.13
CA GLY A 511 -12.08 4.68 6.71
C GLY A 511 -12.12 6.02 5.98
N SER A 512 -12.24 5.97 4.67
CA SER A 512 -12.37 7.15 3.81
C SER A 512 -13.65 7.10 3.00
N GLU A 513 -14.09 8.24 2.48
CA GLU A 513 -15.19 8.31 1.52
C GLU A 513 -14.72 9.00 0.24
N THR A 514 -14.86 8.30 -0.89
CA THR A 514 -14.48 8.79 -2.20
C THR A 514 -15.38 8.18 -3.27
N ALA A 515 -15.68 8.95 -4.31
CA ALA A 515 -16.44 8.49 -5.47
C ALA A 515 -15.52 8.25 -6.67
N ASN A 516 -15.74 7.16 -7.41
CA ASN A 516 -15.03 6.87 -8.66
C ASN A 516 -13.49 6.84 -8.54
N ASN A 517 -12.98 6.26 -7.45
CA ASN A 517 -11.55 6.25 -7.18
C ASN A 517 -10.99 4.81 -7.20
N PRO A 518 -10.20 4.43 -8.24
CA PRO A 518 -9.58 3.11 -8.29
C PRO A 518 -8.54 2.88 -7.18
N GLN A 519 -8.05 3.95 -6.55
CA GLN A 519 -7.08 3.89 -5.44
C GLN A 519 -7.75 4.00 -4.05
N ARG A 520 -9.08 3.82 -3.96
CA ARG A 520 -9.85 3.92 -2.70
C ARG A 520 -9.21 3.15 -1.53
N ALA A 521 -8.74 1.93 -1.78
CA ALA A 521 -8.14 1.10 -0.73
C ALA A 521 -6.91 1.75 -0.08
N GLY A 522 -6.13 2.53 -0.85
CA GLY A 522 -4.99 3.30 -0.36
C GLY A 522 -5.36 4.47 0.56
N LEU A 523 -6.63 4.87 0.60
CA LEU A 523 -7.16 5.87 1.55
C LEU A 523 -7.77 5.22 2.80
N ASP A 524 -8.14 3.94 2.74
CA ASP A 524 -8.67 3.21 3.90
C ASP A 524 -7.55 2.76 4.86
N CYS A 525 -7.79 1.75 5.69
CA CYS A 525 -6.83 1.34 6.71
C CYS A 525 -5.84 0.31 6.15
N GLY A 526 -4.56 0.68 6.11
CA GLY A 526 -3.49 -0.26 5.75
C GLY A 526 -3.38 -1.46 6.69
N ALA A 527 -3.68 -1.28 7.98
CA ALA A 527 -3.73 -2.37 8.95
C ALA A 527 -4.93 -3.31 8.74
N CYS A 528 -5.92 -2.91 7.94
CA CYS A 528 -7.06 -3.74 7.55
C CYS A 528 -6.99 -4.15 6.07
N CYS A 529 -5.80 -4.19 5.47
CA CYS A 529 -5.60 -4.55 4.05
C CYS A 529 -6.38 -3.64 3.07
N GLY A 530 -6.31 -2.33 3.28
CA GLY A 530 -6.96 -1.34 2.42
C GLY A 530 -8.50 -1.34 2.55
N GLN A 531 -9.01 -1.79 3.69
CA GLN A 531 -10.43 -1.77 4.03
C GLN A 531 -10.70 -0.83 5.20
N THR A 532 -11.97 -0.45 5.38
CA THR A 532 -12.36 0.32 6.57
C THR A 532 -12.24 -0.53 7.83
N GLY A 533 -11.83 0.09 8.93
CA GLY A 533 -11.78 -0.55 10.26
C GLY A 533 -13.15 -0.82 10.89
N GLU A 534 -14.25 -0.57 10.15
CA GLU A 534 -15.62 -0.72 10.64
C GLU A 534 -15.91 -2.14 11.13
N VAL A 535 -15.61 -3.15 10.31
CA VAL A 535 -15.91 -4.55 10.63
C VAL A 535 -15.15 -5.00 11.87
N ASN A 536 -13.87 -4.65 11.99
CA ASN A 536 -13.03 -5.01 13.14
C ASN A 536 -13.55 -4.36 14.42
N ALA A 537 -13.83 -3.05 14.39
CA ALA A 537 -14.36 -2.33 15.54
C ALA A 537 -15.69 -2.93 16.02
N ARG A 538 -16.62 -3.20 15.09
CA ARG A 538 -17.95 -3.77 15.40
C ARG A 538 -17.85 -5.18 15.95
N ALA A 539 -17.05 -6.05 15.31
CA ALA A 539 -16.85 -7.42 15.78
C ALA A 539 -16.21 -7.47 17.18
N LEU A 540 -15.20 -6.63 17.44
CA LEU A 540 -14.56 -6.56 18.76
C LEU A 540 -15.51 -6.01 19.83
N ALA A 541 -16.24 -4.92 19.55
CA ALA A 541 -17.20 -4.35 20.48
C ALA A 541 -18.30 -5.35 20.84
N GLN A 542 -18.85 -6.05 19.84
CA GLN A 542 -19.83 -7.11 20.05
C GLN A 542 -19.26 -8.22 20.94
N MET A 543 -18.04 -8.70 20.66
CA MET A 543 -17.38 -9.76 21.42
C MET A 543 -17.12 -9.37 22.89
N LEU A 544 -16.62 -8.15 23.14
CA LEU A 544 -16.31 -7.67 24.49
C LEU A 544 -17.56 -7.38 25.35
N ASN A 545 -18.72 -7.19 24.72
CA ASN A 545 -19.99 -7.02 25.41
C ASN A 545 -20.73 -8.34 25.68
N GLN A 546 -20.23 -9.48 25.20
CA GLN A 546 -20.85 -10.78 25.47
C GLN A 546 -20.53 -11.28 26.88
N GLN A 547 -21.57 -11.65 27.63
CA GLN A 547 -21.45 -12.14 29.00
C GLN A 547 -20.50 -13.34 29.13
N ALA A 548 -20.63 -14.33 28.24
CA ALA A 548 -19.77 -15.52 28.25
C ALA A 548 -18.28 -15.18 28.03
N VAL A 549 -17.98 -14.16 27.22
CA VAL A 549 -16.60 -13.69 26.99
C VAL A 549 -16.08 -12.97 28.23
N ARG A 550 -16.90 -12.10 28.85
CA ARG A 550 -16.54 -11.39 30.09
C ARG A 550 -16.26 -12.35 31.25
N GLU A 551 -17.06 -13.40 31.40
CA GLU A 551 -16.85 -14.45 32.39
C GLU A 551 -15.53 -15.19 32.16
N GLY A 552 -15.24 -15.57 30.91
CA GLY A 552 -13.98 -16.20 30.54
C GLY A 552 -12.76 -15.29 30.75
N LEU A 553 -12.87 -13.99 30.48
CA LEU A 553 -11.81 -13.01 30.75
C LEU A 553 -11.54 -12.84 32.25
N SER A 554 -12.60 -12.79 33.06
CA SER A 554 -12.49 -12.70 34.52
C SER A 554 -11.71 -13.89 35.10
N GLN A 555 -11.95 -15.10 34.60
CA GLN A 555 -11.17 -16.30 34.98
C GLN A 555 -9.68 -16.20 34.62
N ARG A 556 -9.31 -15.36 33.64
CA ARG A 556 -7.93 -15.09 33.23
C ARG A 556 -7.34 -13.82 33.87
N GLY A 557 -8.04 -13.22 34.84
CA GLY A 557 -7.58 -12.04 35.57
C GLY A 557 -7.82 -10.70 34.87
N VAL A 558 -8.62 -10.67 33.79
CA VAL A 558 -9.02 -9.43 33.11
C VAL A 558 -10.50 -9.17 33.42
N VAL A 559 -10.77 -8.19 34.30
CA VAL A 559 -12.13 -7.86 34.73
C VAL A 559 -12.65 -6.67 33.93
N ILE A 560 -13.76 -6.87 33.22
CA ILE A 560 -14.52 -5.81 32.59
C ILE A 560 -15.69 -5.45 33.53
N PRO A 561 -15.76 -4.22 34.07
CA PRO A 561 -16.88 -3.80 34.91
C PRO A 561 -18.22 -3.91 34.18
N ASP A 562 -19.29 -4.25 34.91
CA ASP A 562 -20.65 -4.31 34.33
C ASP A 562 -21.12 -2.95 33.81
N SER A 563 -20.61 -1.85 34.39
CA SER A 563 -20.86 -0.48 33.95
C SER A 563 -20.08 -0.06 32.70
N THR A 564 -19.16 -0.90 32.21
CA THR A 564 -18.35 -0.63 31.01
C THR A 564 -19.04 -1.19 29.78
N HIS A 565 -19.24 -0.33 28.78
CA HIS A 565 -19.76 -0.70 27.47
C HIS A 565 -18.76 -0.35 26.37
N PHE A 566 -18.44 -1.35 25.54
CA PHE A 566 -17.63 -1.16 24.34
C PHE A 566 -18.53 -0.73 23.18
N VAL A 567 -18.15 0.34 22.49
CA VAL A 567 -18.95 0.90 21.38
C VAL A 567 -18.06 1.07 20.16
N ALA A 568 -18.47 0.47 19.04
CA ALA A 568 -17.76 0.60 17.80
C ALA A 568 -18.02 1.98 17.17
N ALA A 569 -16.97 2.58 16.62
CA ALA A 569 -17.04 3.82 15.89
C ALA A 569 -16.15 3.78 14.64
N LEU A 570 -16.43 4.66 13.68
CA LEU A 570 -15.60 4.88 12.51
C LEU A 570 -15.27 6.38 12.40
N HIS A 571 -13.99 6.68 12.32
CA HIS A 571 -13.49 7.97 11.88
C HIS A 571 -13.40 7.99 10.35
N ASN A 572 -14.17 8.86 9.71
CA ASN A 572 -14.04 9.12 8.28
C ASN A 572 -12.96 10.18 8.05
N THR A 573 -11.80 9.77 7.56
CA THR A 573 -10.64 10.65 7.35
C THR A 573 -10.86 11.69 6.27
N THR A 574 -11.83 11.52 5.37
CA THR A 574 -12.12 12.52 4.34
C THR A 574 -12.97 13.68 4.88
N THR A 575 -13.87 13.39 5.83
CA THR A 575 -14.86 14.34 6.34
C THR A 575 -14.68 14.71 7.81
N GLU A 576 -13.69 14.11 8.50
CA GLU A 576 -13.49 14.15 9.95
C GLU A 576 -14.69 13.68 10.78
N ALA A 577 -15.69 13.04 10.17
CA ALA A 577 -16.88 12.63 10.89
C ALA A 577 -16.61 11.38 11.73
N LEU A 578 -17.08 11.40 12.98
CA LEU A 578 -17.13 10.23 13.86
C LEU A 578 -18.54 9.63 13.84
N ARG A 579 -18.64 8.36 13.47
CA ARG A 579 -19.91 7.63 13.41
C ARG A 579 -19.90 6.48 14.41
N LEU A 580 -20.87 6.46 15.33
CA LEU A 580 -21.11 5.34 16.23
C LEU A 580 -21.93 4.24 15.54
N PHE A 581 -21.68 2.98 15.90
CA PHE A 581 -22.36 1.81 15.38
C PHE A 581 -23.06 1.02 16.48
N ASP A 582 -24.10 0.29 16.07
CA ASP A 582 -24.78 -0.73 16.87
C ASP A 582 -25.34 -0.23 18.22
N ILE A 583 -25.56 1.09 18.34
CA ILE A 583 -26.06 1.75 19.55
C ILE A 583 -27.45 1.25 19.98
N ASP A 584 -28.24 0.74 19.05
CA ASP A 584 -29.57 0.17 19.30
C ASP A 584 -29.54 -1.16 20.05
N SER A 585 -28.36 -1.82 20.13
CA SER A 585 -28.16 -3.02 20.94
C SER A 585 -27.85 -2.73 22.42
N LEU A 586 -27.64 -1.45 22.77
CA LEU A 586 -27.29 -1.02 24.11
C LEU A 586 -28.54 -0.65 24.93
N ASP A 587 -28.41 -0.73 26.25
CA ASP A 587 -29.45 -0.35 27.18
C ASP A 587 -29.75 1.17 27.15
N GLU A 588 -30.94 1.56 27.60
CA GLU A 588 -31.40 2.96 27.57
C GLU A 588 -30.45 3.94 28.29
N PRO A 589 -29.91 3.64 29.49
CA PRO A 589 -28.93 4.51 30.15
C PRO A 589 -27.70 4.81 29.28
N THR A 590 -27.09 3.77 28.70
CA THR A 590 -25.92 3.91 27.84
C THR A 590 -26.26 4.67 26.56
N ARG A 591 -27.41 4.41 25.94
CA ARG A 591 -27.87 5.17 24.78
C ARG A 591 -28.01 6.66 25.07
N LYS A 592 -28.50 7.02 26.26
CA LYS A 592 -28.56 8.42 26.69
C LYS A 592 -27.17 9.02 26.85
N GLN A 593 -26.25 8.32 27.51
CA GLN A 593 -24.85 8.77 27.65
C GLN A 593 -24.17 9.00 26.28
N LEU A 594 -24.40 8.11 25.32
CA LEU A 594 -23.87 8.27 23.96
C LEU A 594 -24.50 9.43 23.20
N SER A 595 -25.80 9.69 23.41
CA SER A 595 -26.46 10.87 22.87
C SER A 595 -25.85 12.16 23.40
N ASP A 596 -25.50 12.21 24.68
CA ASP A 596 -24.84 13.36 25.29
C ASP A 596 -23.40 13.51 24.75
N LEU A 597 -22.69 12.39 24.54
CA LEU A 597 -21.35 12.36 23.95
C LEU A 597 -21.32 12.81 22.48
N GLN A 598 -22.41 12.64 21.73
CA GLN A 598 -22.47 12.98 20.30
C GLN A 598 -22.12 14.45 20.02
N ALA A 599 -22.59 15.38 20.86
CA ALA A 599 -22.26 16.80 20.72
C ALA A 599 -20.75 17.06 20.87
N THR A 600 -20.09 16.32 21.76
CA THR A 600 -18.63 16.38 21.95
C THR A 600 -17.87 15.82 20.76
N LEU A 601 -18.34 14.70 20.19
CA LEU A 601 -17.75 14.12 18.97
C LEU A 601 -17.90 15.07 17.78
N ASP A 602 -19.05 15.72 17.63
CA ASP A 602 -19.31 16.69 16.56
C ASP A 602 -18.46 17.95 16.70
N ALA A 603 -18.28 18.45 17.92
CA ALA A 603 -17.40 19.59 18.21
C ALA A 603 -15.93 19.26 17.90
N ALA A 604 -15.44 18.09 18.32
CA ALA A 604 -14.11 17.61 17.99
C ALA A 604 -13.91 17.50 16.46
N SER A 605 -14.91 16.94 15.76
CA SER A 605 -14.91 16.84 14.29
C SER A 605 -14.82 18.23 13.65
N SER A 606 -15.58 19.22 14.15
CA SER A 606 -15.55 20.58 13.64
C SER A 606 -14.16 21.23 13.78
N SER A 607 -13.50 21.06 14.93
CA SER A 607 -12.16 21.60 15.16
C SER A 607 -11.11 20.91 14.29
N ALA A 608 -11.22 19.59 14.10
CA ALA A 608 -10.34 18.83 13.22
C ALA A 608 -10.46 19.27 11.75
N ARG A 609 -11.69 19.55 11.27
CA ARG A 609 -11.92 20.12 9.93
C ARG A 609 -11.26 21.48 9.76
N ALA A 610 -11.39 22.36 10.75
CA ALA A 610 -10.80 23.69 10.72
C ALA A 610 -9.26 23.61 10.62
N GLU A 611 -8.64 22.67 11.31
CA GLU A 611 -7.20 22.45 11.25
C GLU A 611 -6.75 21.88 9.89
N ARG A 612 -7.50 20.94 9.31
CA ARG A 612 -7.15 20.31 8.02
C ARG A 612 -7.47 21.17 6.81
N ALA A 613 -8.41 22.12 6.92
CA ALA A 613 -8.89 22.93 5.80
C ALA A 613 -7.77 23.57 4.95
N PRO A 614 -6.71 24.18 5.51
CA PRO A 614 -5.61 24.73 4.70
C PRO A 614 -4.86 23.69 3.86
N GLN A 615 -4.72 22.45 4.35
CA GLN A 615 -3.97 21.39 3.65
C GLN A 615 -4.70 20.90 2.39
N ILE A 616 -6.00 21.16 2.28
CA ILE A 616 -6.82 20.76 1.14
C ILE A 616 -7.31 21.96 0.32
N GLY A 617 -6.77 23.16 0.56
CA GLY A 617 -7.10 24.38 -0.20
C GLY A 617 -8.42 25.03 0.22
N LEU A 618 -8.78 24.95 1.51
CA LEU A 618 -9.96 25.57 2.12
C LEU A 618 -9.59 26.62 3.17
N GLU A 619 -8.39 27.20 3.09
CA GLU A 619 -7.87 28.19 4.05
C GLU A 619 -8.78 29.42 4.21
N ALA A 620 -9.41 29.88 3.12
CA ALA A 620 -10.32 31.03 3.13
C ALA A 620 -11.61 30.78 3.93
N ASP A 621 -11.97 29.51 4.12
CA ASP A 621 -13.23 29.09 4.73
C ASP A 621 -13.07 28.61 6.18
N VAL A 622 -11.85 28.56 6.73
CA VAL A 622 -11.53 28.05 8.08
C VAL A 622 -12.45 28.63 9.16
N ASN A 623 -12.78 29.92 9.07
CA ASN A 623 -13.64 30.63 10.03
C ASN A 623 -15.15 30.38 9.83
N GLN A 624 -15.54 29.53 8.88
CA GLN A 624 -16.92 29.17 8.55
C GLN A 624 -17.10 27.65 8.66
N PRO A 625 -17.24 27.08 9.88
CA PRO A 625 -17.25 25.64 10.09
C PRO A 625 -18.26 24.88 9.24
N SER A 626 -19.48 25.42 9.10
CA SER A 626 -20.54 24.81 8.27
C SER A 626 -20.18 24.78 6.78
N LYS A 627 -19.43 25.77 6.29
CA LYS A 627 -18.97 25.83 4.89
C LYS A 627 -17.85 24.83 4.66
N VAL A 628 -16.87 24.75 5.57
CA VAL A 628 -15.79 23.74 5.51
C VAL A 628 -16.37 22.33 5.51
N ALA A 629 -17.27 22.02 6.44
CA ALA A 629 -17.92 20.71 6.51
C ALA A 629 -18.63 20.34 5.20
N LYS A 630 -19.40 21.28 4.65
CA LYS A 630 -20.11 21.07 3.38
C LYS A 630 -19.15 20.85 2.20
N GLU A 631 -18.01 21.52 2.17
CA GLU A 631 -17.04 21.38 1.09
C GLU A 631 -16.21 20.09 1.20
N MET A 632 -15.86 19.66 2.41
CA MET A 632 -15.25 18.34 2.63
C MET A 632 -16.23 17.21 2.27
N ASP A 633 -17.51 17.34 2.65
CA ASP A 633 -18.56 16.43 2.22
C ASP A 633 -18.70 16.39 0.69
N ARG A 634 -18.70 17.56 0.04
CA ARG A 634 -18.77 17.68 -1.42
C ARG A 634 -17.61 16.92 -2.08
N ARG A 635 -16.38 17.10 -1.59
CA ARG A 635 -15.19 16.41 -2.10
C ARG A 635 -15.28 14.89 -1.99
N SER A 636 -15.86 14.36 -0.91
CA SER A 636 -16.02 12.91 -0.72
C SER A 636 -16.93 12.23 -1.75
N VAL A 637 -17.87 12.98 -2.34
CA VAL A 637 -18.84 12.47 -3.33
C VAL A 637 -18.61 12.99 -4.74
N ASP A 638 -17.62 13.86 -4.94
CA ASP A 638 -17.26 14.40 -6.25
C ASP A 638 -16.44 13.38 -7.04
N TRP A 639 -17.06 12.78 -8.05
CA TRP A 639 -16.46 11.81 -8.97
C TRP A 639 -15.26 12.35 -9.78
N ALA A 640 -15.10 13.67 -9.89
CA ALA A 640 -13.91 14.29 -10.50
C ALA A 640 -12.76 14.45 -9.49
N GLN A 641 -13.04 14.31 -8.19
CA GLN A 641 -12.06 14.44 -7.13
C GLN A 641 -11.36 13.09 -6.86
N THR A 642 -10.31 12.79 -7.63
CA THR A 642 -9.53 11.55 -7.48
C THR A 642 -8.69 11.51 -6.20
N ARG A 643 -8.46 12.66 -5.55
CA ARG A 643 -7.76 12.79 -4.26
C ARG A 643 -8.55 13.72 -3.33
N PRO A 644 -9.63 13.24 -2.69
CA PRO A 644 -10.41 14.09 -1.78
C PRO A 644 -9.63 14.42 -0.49
N GLU A 645 -8.61 13.63 -0.20
CA GLU A 645 -7.59 13.87 0.82
C GLU A 645 -6.22 13.31 0.38
N TRP A 646 -5.17 13.51 1.19
CA TRP A 646 -3.80 13.12 0.86
C TRP A 646 -3.41 11.69 1.29
N GLY A 647 -4.30 10.95 1.96
CA GLY A 647 -4.02 9.59 2.45
C GLY A 647 -2.92 9.55 3.52
N LEU A 648 -2.21 8.42 3.62
CA LEU A 648 -1.05 8.24 4.52
C LEU A 648 0.20 8.94 3.96
N ALA A 649 0.10 10.25 3.72
CA ALA A 649 1.23 11.08 3.38
C ALA A 649 1.82 11.69 4.65
N ASN A 650 3.00 12.31 4.51
CA ASN A 650 3.42 13.32 5.47
C ASN A 650 3.60 12.74 6.90
N ASN A 651 4.11 11.52 7.03
CA ASN A 651 4.45 10.92 8.33
C ASN A 651 5.98 10.95 8.53
N ALA A 652 6.44 11.57 9.62
CA ALA A 652 7.87 11.79 9.86
C ALA A 652 8.42 11.09 11.12
N ALA A 653 7.57 10.71 12.09
CA ALA A 653 8.00 9.98 13.29
C ALA A 653 6.92 9.10 13.86
N PHE A 654 7.31 7.96 14.44
CA PHE A 654 6.44 7.06 15.20
C PHE A 654 6.91 6.98 16.66
N ILE A 655 6.11 7.50 17.59
CA ILE A 655 6.44 7.53 19.01
C ILE A 655 5.82 6.30 19.70
N ILE A 656 6.61 5.50 20.41
CA ILE A 656 6.12 4.42 21.28
C ILE A 656 6.42 4.82 22.72
N ALA A 657 5.43 5.42 23.40
CA ALA A 657 5.60 5.92 24.76
C ALA A 657 4.23 6.10 25.47
N PRO A 658 4.18 6.20 26.81
CA PRO A 658 2.95 6.52 27.54
C PRO A 658 2.30 7.81 27.04
N ARG A 659 0.96 7.90 27.02
CA ARG A 659 0.22 9.07 26.48
C ARG A 659 0.70 10.38 27.12
N GLU A 660 1.02 10.34 28.41
CA GLU A 660 1.52 11.49 29.18
C GLU A 660 2.78 12.13 28.59
N THR A 661 3.57 11.40 27.79
CA THR A 661 4.77 11.97 27.15
C THR A 661 4.47 12.91 25.99
N HIS A 662 3.24 12.92 25.48
CA HIS A 662 2.86 13.68 24.29
C HIS A 662 1.41 14.23 24.36
N ALA A 663 0.77 14.20 25.53
CA ALA A 663 -0.65 14.52 25.74
C ALA A 663 -1.04 15.96 25.38
N ARG A 664 -0.11 16.92 25.52
CA ARG A 664 -0.44 18.36 25.49
C ARG A 664 0.62 19.24 24.85
N HIS A 665 1.57 18.67 24.11
CA HIS A 665 2.31 19.52 23.20
C HIS A 665 1.31 20.00 22.15
N PRO A 666 1.22 21.30 21.85
CA PRO A 666 0.68 21.75 20.57
C PRO A 666 1.65 21.20 19.53
N ILE A 667 1.51 19.93 19.20
CA ILE A 667 2.22 19.23 18.15
C ILE A 667 1.59 19.81 16.88
N ALA A 668 1.96 21.03 16.54
CA ALA A 668 1.79 21.62 15.22
C ALA A 668 2.78 20.93 14.27
N TRP A 669 2.73 19.60 14.25
CA TRP A 669 3.28 18.81 13.17
C TRP A 669 2.07 18.36 12.38
N PRO A 670 2.04 18.61 11.07
CA PRO A 670 1.20 17.83 10.19
C PRO A 670 1.66 16.35 10.10
N HIS A 671 2.61 15.88 10.94
CA HIS A 671 3.52 14.78 10.61
C HIS A 671 4.00 13.82 11.74
N VAL A 672 3.34 13.74 12.91
CA VAL A 672 3.81 12.88 14.02
C VAL A 672 2.78 11.81 14.38
N PHE A 673 3.22 10.54 14.44
CA PHE A 673 2.49 9.40 15.00
C PHE A 673 2.81 9.24 16.49
N ALA A 674 1.82 8.84 17.28
CA ALA A 674 2.05 8.31 18.62
C ALA A 674 1.23 7.05 18.92
N ARG A 675 1.94 5.95 19.17
CA ARG A 675 1.47 4.75 19.84
C ARG A 675 1.57 4.97 21.35
N VAL A 676 0.43 4.88 21.99
CA VAL A 676 0.34 4.86 23.45
C VAL A 676 0.48 3.40 23.88
N LEU A 677 1.52 3.09 24.63
CA LEU A 677 1.50 1.94 25.54
C LEU A 677 1.20 2.52 26.92
N GLN A 678 0.13 2.04 27.58
CA GLN A 678 -0.10 2.36 28.98
C GLN A 678 1.01 1.76 29.83
#